data_AF-A0A3D3DL18-F1
#
_entry.id   AF-A0A3D3DL18-F1
#
_cell.length_a   1.000
_cell.length_b   1.000
_cell.length_c   1.000
_cell.angle_alpha   90.00
_cell.angle_beta   90.00
_cell.angle_gamma   90.00
#
_symmetry.space_group_name_H-M   'P 1'
#
loop_
_entity.id
_entity.type
_entity.pdbx_description
1 polymer ?
#
loop_
_entity_poly.entity_id
_entity_poly.type
_entity_poly.pdbx_seq_one_letter_code
_entity_poly.pdbx_strand_id
1 'polypeptide(L)'
;MMDKTRASFLRISRLPYGLSLLAILAGFSLSRGMAATFIVSNTNASGAGSLQQAILSANATSGLDTIVFQIPGSGVHTISPANALPTITDPVVIDGTSQPGYGGTPLIELNGANAGTSSDGLNVTAGGSTIRGLIINRFYGAGLSIQAPGSSNVIQGNYIGTDRTGTISQGNGRATTRMGGVLVQGSSGNVIGGTNSAHRNVISANGGTGIYLHNSSGNTVQGNRVGTCVSGMTALGNTTNGIGLYNAGGNLIGGTSAAARNVVSGNNQSGIYLYGAGSTGNRIQGNYIGTDASGHAGLGNGATGVLLNGSSDNMIGGTQAGAGNVICRSGFFGVEITGGGSNNLVQGNFIGTDASGGAALGNCGSGVCLSQANSNLIGGTVPTARNLISGNALIGILITNGIGNVVAGNLVGTDVSGAQRLGNLMAGIRIFGANSNRIGGALAGARNLISGNAHSGLEIMAGATGNLVQGNYIGTDLAGHLAVSNGVDGIHIESPRNTIGGTVSGAGNLISGNRTNGIFLTGNQAAGNLIQGNFIGTTADGKAGLMNYWAGIGISHAPGNLIGGTTPGAGNLVSANAIADGDAGIFLIGSGAKGNVIQGNKLGTDITGTLSLGNRHEGVYLENAPSNTIGGITAAAANLISGNQTWGLYLVNSSWNVIQGNLIGTKADGISALGNIFHSVECETGANNNMIGGAGGAANTIAYAQGIYSGVRIRNVSYNNAILGNRIFGNGALGIDLGNYGVNAIIPCGSTSGGNLSQNYPVLAQAVSGTATAIRGMLNCKPNQPYVLQFFANPACDPSGYGEGQFYLGQITVVTGANCTNSFVAHLPTPVPPGYSTITATATDSANNTSEFSACIPVGPVPTLEIEALANPQVRISWTNTAAGFVLKETTSLSPPIHWQTVSNTPVLSNGQFVVTLPLNPSNPALRQGNRFFLLSFE
;
A
#
# COMPACT_ATOMS: atom_id res chain seq x y z
N MET A 1 -34.82 -26.49 4.30
CA MET A 1 -35.05 -27.66 3.43
C MET A 1 -33.87 -28.61 3.59
N MET A 2 -34.17 -29.89 3.78
CA MET A 2 -33.28 -31.00 4.16
C MET A 2 -32.44 -31.50 2.97
N ASP A 3 -31.19 -31.89 3.21
CA ASP A 3 -30.60 -33.22 2.87
C ASP A 3 -29.12 -33.22 3.34
N LYS A 4 -28.69 -33.92 4.40
CA LYS A 4 -28.40 -35.37 4.59
C LYS A 4 -27.56 -36.01 3.48
N THR A 5 -26.27 -36.25 3.77
CA THR A 5 -25.74 -37.59 4.05
C THR A 5 -24.30 -37.54 4.56
N ARG A 6 -24.05 -38.37 5.58
CA ARG A 6 -22.77 -38.68 6.24
C ARG A 6 -22.05 -39.79 5.46
N ALA A 7 -20.71 -39.78 5.46
CA ALA A 7 -19.91 -40.90 5.98
C ALA A 7 -18.40 -40.56 5.99
N SER A 8 -17.81 -40.78 7.15
CA SER A 8 -16.41 -40.68 7.56
C SER A 8 -15.53 -41.74 6.90
N PHE A 9 -14.21 -41.53 6.81
CA PHE A 9 -13.18 -42.52 7.24
C PHE A 9 -11.77 -41.91 7.18
N LEU A 10 -11.19 -41.66 8.37
CA LEU A 10 -9.74 -41.51 8.58
C LEU A 10 -9.04 -42.84 8.30
N ARG A 11 -7.94 -42.83 7.54
CA ARG A 11 -6.93 -43.90 7.57
C ARG A 11 -5.67 -43.39 8.26
N ILE A 12 -5.56 -43.71 9.55
CA ILE A 12 -4.30 -43.83 10.28
C ILE A 12 -3.93 -45.31 10.20
N SER A 13 -2.85 -45.65 9.49
CA SER A 13 -2.28 -46.99 9.51
C SER A 13 -1.24 -47.10 10.64
N ARG A 14 -1.68 -47.60 11.80
CA ARG A 14 -0.81 -48.31 12.75
C ARG A 14 -0.97 -49.81 12.46
N LEU A 15 0.14 -50.51 12.22
CA LEU A 15 0.18 -51.99 12.21
C LEU A 15 0.78 -52.47 13.55
N PRO A 16 0.27 -53.56 14.14
CA PRO A 16 0.68 -54.05 15.45
C PRO A 16 1.74 -55.16 15.39
N TYR A 17 2.43 -55.32 16.52
CA TYR A 17 3.27 -56.47 16.87
C TYR A 17 2.44 -57.74 17.04
N GLY A 18 2.96 -58.88 16.56
CA GLY A 18 2.45 -60.22 16.85
C GLY A 18 3.49 -61.29 16.49
N LEU A 19 3.96 -62.01 17.52
CA LEU A 19 4.93 -63.10 17.46
C LEU A 19 4.47 -64.29 16.59
N SER A 20 5.41 -64.90 15.85
CA SER A 20 5.47 -66.35 15.67
C SER A 20 6.88 -66.79 15.27
N LEU A 21 7.49 -67.59 16.15
CA LEU A 21 8.80 -68.23 16.04
C LEU A 21 8.57 -69.68 15.58
N LEU A 22 9.13 -70.12 14.43
CA LEU A 22 9.99 -71.31 14.29
C LEU A 22 10.35 -71.65 12.82
N ALA A 23 11.66 -71.60 12.57
CA ALA A 23 12.49 -72.57 11.85
C ALA A 23 12.22 -72.93 10.37
N ILE A 24 12.99 -72.30 9.47
CA ILE A 24 13.80 -73.02 8.48
C ILE A 24 15.24 -72.49 8.62
N LEU A 25 16.13 -73.36 9.11
CA LEU A 25 17.55 -73.09 9.31
C LEU A 25 18.34 -73.93 8.29
N ALA A 26 18.92 -73.29 7.28
CA ALA A 26 20.11 -73.78 6.59
C ALA A 26 20.67 -72.69 5.67
N GLY A 27 21.81 -72.09 6.05
CA GLY A 27 22.79 -71.63 5.09
C GLY A 27 22.86 -70.14 4.74
N PHE A 28 22.75 -69.22 5.70
CA PHE A 28 23.49 -67.94 5.64
C PHE A 28 23.81 -67.48 7.08
N SER A 29 25.01 -67.80 7.54
CA SER A 29 25.58 -67.21 8.76
C SER A 29 25.84 -65.73 8.49
N LEU A 30 24.97 -64.84 8.97
CA LEU A 30 25.36 -63.46 9.24
C LEU A 30 26.29 -63.51 10.45
N SER A 31 27.59 -63.61 10.20
CA SER A 31 28.59 -63.17 11.17
C SER A 31 28.36 -61.67 11.38
N ARG A 32 27.66 -61.30 12.46
CA ARG A 32 27.89 -59.98 13.05
C ARG A 32 29.34 -60.00 13.52
N GLY A 33 30.25 -59.44 12.72
CA GLY A 33 31.59 -59.12 13.21
C GLY A 33 31.45 -58.33 14.49
N MET A 34 32.13 -58.74 15.56
CA MET A 34 32.21 -57.91 16.76
C MET A 34 32.95 -56.63 16.37
N ALA A 35 32.41 -55.46 16.75
CA ALA A 35 33.06 -54.18 16.51
C ALA A 35 34.50 -54.22 17.04
N ALA A 36 35.49 -54.04 16.16
CA ALA A 36 36.88 -54.04 16.53
C ALA A 36 37.29 -52.67 17.11
N THR A 37 38.22 -52.67 18.06
CA THR A 37 38.83 -51.45 18.60
C THR A 37 40.30 -51.42 18.21
N PHE A 38 40.71 -50.38 17.48
CA PHE A 38 42.10 -50.15 17.08
C PHE A 38 42.68 -48.98 17.87
N ILE A 39 43.85 -49.20 18.49
CA ILE A 39 44.50 -48.21 19.35
C ILE A 39 45.61 -47.50 18.57
N VAL A 40 45.54 -46.17 18.50
CA VAL A 40 46.63 -45.30 18.07
C VAL A 40 47.48 -44.95 19.30
N SER A 41 48.73 -45.39 19.31
CA SER A 41 49.64 -45.30 20.46
C SER A 41 50.88 -44.43 20.22
N ASN A 42 51.08 -43.94 19.00
CA ASN A 42 52.18 -43.03 18.66
C ASN A 42 51.79 -42.01 17.58
N THR A 43 52.63 -40.99 17.39
CA THR A 43 52.44 -39.93 16.39
C THR A 43 53.14 -40.19 15.06
N ASN A 44 53.60 -41.43 14.81
CA ASN A 44 54.33 -41.75 13.58
C ASN A 44 53.41 -41.59 12.36
N ALA A 45 53.98 -41.15 11.23
CA ALA A 45 53.23 -40.96 9.99
C ALA A 45 52.66 -42.29 9.41
N SER A 46 53.30 -43.42 9.73
CA SER A 46 52.94 -44.76 9.25
C SER A 46 53.45 -45.85 10.21
N GLY A 47 53.09 -47.10 9.94
CA GLY A 47 53.57 -48.28 10.68
C GLY A 47 52.74 -48.59 11.94
N ALA A 48 53.17 -49.62 12.69
CA ALA A 48 52.44 -50.11 13.84
C ALA A 48 52.16 -49.01 14.89
N GLY A 49 50.93 -48.97 15.40
CA GLY A 49 50.47 -47.98 16.38
C GLY A 49 50.17 -46.59 15.82
N SER A 50 50.34 -46.35 14.52
CA SER A 50 49.97 -45.09 13.85
C SER A 50 48.49 -45.02 13.49
N LEU A 51 47.97 -43.80 13.30
CA LEU A 51 46.61 -43.58 12.77
C LEU A 51 46.43 -44.19 11.38
N GLN A 52 47.44 -44.09 10.51
CA GLN A 52 47.39 -44.68 9.17
C GLN A 52 47.13 -46.19 9.25
N GLN A 53 47.87 -46.91 10.10
CA GLN A 53 47.69 -48.35 10.27
C GLN A 53 46.33 -48.69 10.91
N ALA A 54 45.85 -47.87 11.85
CA ALA A 54 44.54 -48.05 12.45
C ALA A 54 43.40 -47.93 11.41
N ILE A 55 43.46 -46.94 10.51
CA ILE A 55 42.50 -46.80 9.41
C ILE A 55 42.56 -48.00 8.46
N LEU A 56 43.76 -48.46 8.08
CA LEU A 56 43.90 -49.66 7.24
C LEU A 56 43.31 -50.91 7.91
N SER A 57 43.47 -51.04 9.22
CA SER A 57 42.97 -52.19 9.98
C SER A 57 41.45 -52.16 10.11
N ALA A 58 40.86 -50.97 10.33
CA ALA A 58 39.41 -50.77 10.31
C ALA A 58 38.83 -51.06 8.92
N ASN A 59 39.44 -50.55 7.84
CA ASN A 59 38.98 -50.84 6.48
C ASN A 59 39.02 -52.35 6.12
N ALA A 60 39.91 -53.12 6.77
CA ALA A 60 40.03 -54.55 6.56
C ALA A 60 39.07 -55.39 7.43
N THR A 61 38.35 -54.75 8.35
CA THR A 61 37.48 -55.40 9.32
C THR A 61 36.05 -54.92 9.11
N SER A 62 35.14 -55.82 8.71
CA SER A 62 33.78 -55.41 8.38
C SER A 62 32.94 -55.09 9.62
N GLY A 63 32.35 -53.91 9.67
CA GLY A 63 31.41 -53.50 10.70
C GLY A 63 31.72 -52.11 11.24
N LEU A 64 30.90 -51.60 12.16
CA LEU A 64 31.20 -50.32 12.79
C LEU A 64 32.33 -50.49 13.81
N ASP A 65 33.56 -50.22 13.37
CA ASP A 65 34.75 -50.30 14.22
C ASP A 65 35.00 -48.99 14.96
N THR A 66 35.89 -49.01 15.95
CA THR A 66 36.30 -47.84 16.72
C THR A 66 37.82 -47.67 16.70
N ILE A 67 38.29 -46.50 16.30
CA ILE A 67 39.68 -46.07 16.46
C ILE A 67 39.73 -45.14 17.68
N VAL A 68 40.51 -45.56 18.69
CA VAL A 68 40.77 -44.79 19.91
C VAL A 68 42.23 -44.37 19.99
N PHE A 69 42.50 -43.23 20.60
CA PHE A 69 43.84 -42.70 20.86
C PHE A 69 44.26 -42.96 22.31
N GLN A 70 45.47 -43.48 22.49
CA GLN A 70 46.16 -43.67 23.78
C GLN A 70 47.65 -43.32 23.61
N ILE A 71 47.94 -42.13 23.09
CA ILE A 71 49.32 -41.69 22.87
C ILE A 71 49.91 -41.24 24.22
N PRO A 72 51.06 -41.77 24.67
CA PRO A 72 51.67 -41.35 25.92
C PRO A 72 52.10 -39.88 25.91
N GLY A 73 51.99 -39.21 27.06
CA GLY A 73 52.38 -37.82 27.26
C GLY A 73 51.20 -36.90 27.58
N SER A 74 51.50 -35.65 27.91
CA SER A 74 50.51 -34.62 28.20
C SER A 74 50.43 -33.60 27.06
N GLY A 75 49.24 -33.02 26.84
CA GLY A 75 49.04 -31.95 25.88
C GLY A 75 48.60 -32.45 24.51
N VAL A 76 48.86 -31.66 23.48
CA VAL A 76 48.45 -32.00 22.11
C VAL A 76 49.45 -32.95 21.48
N HIS A 77 48.93 -33.99 20.84
CA HIS A 77 49.70 -34.96 20.05
C HIS A 77 49.50 -34.68 18.57
N THR A 78 50.55 -34.19 17.91
CA THR A 78 50.53 -33.86 16.48
C THR A 78 51.00 -35.04 15.65
N ILE A 79 50.09 -35.58 14.83
CA ILE A 79 50.36 -36.55 13.77
C ILE A 79 50.56 -35.76 12.48
N SER A 80 51.72 -35.94 11.85
CA SER A 80 52.09 -35.27 10.59
C SER A 80 52.22 -36.30 9.47
N PRO A 81 51.15 -36.61 8.71
CA PRO A 81 51.23 -37.55 7.59
C PRO A 81 52.22 -37.07 6.52
N ALA A 82 53.01 -38.00 5.98
CA ALA A 82 53.94 -37.73 4.88
C ALA A 82 53.30 -37.88 3.49
N ASN A 83 52.09 -38.47 3.43
CA ASN A 83 51.28 -38.68 2.24
C ASN A 83 49.79 -38.59 2.65
N ALA A 84 48.88 -38.67 1.68
CA ALA A 84 47.44 -38.82 1.96
C ALA A 84 47.17 -39.97 2.93
N LEU A 85 46.30 -39.73 3.93
CA LEU A 85 45.80 -40.81 4.78
C LEU A 85 44.90 -41.76 3.94
N PRO A 86 44.86 -43.06 4.27
CA PRO A 86 43.99 -44.01 3.58
C PRO A 86 42.54 -43.55 3.60
N THR A 87 41.84 -43.77 2.49
CA THR A 87 40.39 -43.50 2.42
C THR A 87 39.66 -44.45 3.36
N ILE A 88 38.72 -43.94 4.13
CA ILE A 88 37.85 -44.70 5.02
C ILE A 88 36.75 -45.34 4.14
N THR A 89 36.80 -46.66 4.00
CA THR A 89 35.94 -47.46 3.13
C THR A 89 34.97 -48.36 3.90
N ASP A 90 35.22 -48.61 5.18
CA ASP A 90 34.29 -49.31 6.10
C ASP A 90 33.85 -48.36 7.24
N PRO A 91 32.62 -48.50 7.79
CA PRO A 91 32.13 -47.61 8.83
C PRO A 91 33.01 -47.59 10.08
N VAL A 92 33.44 -46.40 10.51
CA VAL A 92 34.34 -46.30 11.68
C VAL A 92 34.02 -45.12 12.58
N VAL A 93 34.17 -45.30 13.88
CA VAL A 93 34.22 -44.23 14.88
C VAL A 93 35.67 -43.85 15.12
N ILE A 94 36.12 -42.71 14.62
CA ILE A 94 37.41 -42.12 14.97
C ILE A 94 37.17 -41.18 16.16
N ASP A 95 37.59 -41.61 17.34
CA ASP A 95 37.30 -40.93 18.59
C ASP A 95 38.53 -40.27 19.23
N GLY A 96 38.81 -39.03 18.84
CA GLY A 96 39.86 -38.21 19.47
C GLY A 96 39.58 -37.86 20.93
N THR A 97 38.34 -38.01 21.41
CA THR A 97 37.98 -37.74 22.82
C THR A 97 38.46 -38.84 23.76
N SER A 98 38.84 -40.00 23.22
CA SER A 98 39.40 -41.10 24.01
C SER A 98 40.82 -40.83 24.50
N GLN A 99 41.53 -39.84 23.94
CA GLN A 99 42.91 -39.52 24.30
C GLN A 99 42.98 -39.13 25.79
N PRO A 100 43.83 -39.79 26.60
CA PRO A 100 44.07 -39.39 27.98
C PRO A 100 44.37 -37.89 28.12
N GLY A 101 43.68 -37.24 29.06
CA GLY A 101 43.78 -35.79 29.30
C GLY A 101 42.75 -34.94 28.56
N TYR A 102 41.90 -35.52 27.71
CA TYR A 102 40.83 -34.78 27.04
C TYR A 102 39.86 -34.16 28.07
N GLY A 103 39.78 -32.83 28.07
CA GLY A 103 38.96 -32.03 28.98
C GLY A 103 37.92 -31.16 28.27
N GLY A 104 37.48 -31.55 27.06
CA GLY A 104 36.54 -30.79 26.23
C GLY A 104 37.18 -30.02 25.07
N THR A 105 38.52 -29.96 25.01
CA THR A 105 39.26 -29.41 23.85
C THR A 105 40.01 -30.55 23.15
N PRO A 106 39.94 -30.67 21.82
CA PRO A 106 40.68 -31.67 21.05
C PRO A 106 42.19 -31.73 21.39
N LEU A 107 42.72 -32.93 21.58
CA LEU A 107 44.14 -33.17 21.86
C LEU A 107 44.91 -33.84 20.72
N ILE A 108 44.22 -34.34 19.70
CA ILE A 108 44.85 -34.99 18.55
C ILE A 108 44.85 -34.01 17.39
N GLU A 109 46.03 -33.62 16.91
CA GLU A 109 46.20 -32.77 15.73
C GLU A 109 46.65 -33.59 14.53
N LEU A 110 45.87 -33.54 13.45
CA LEU A 110 46.26 -33.96 12.12
C LEU A 110 46.82 -32.74 11.38
N ASN A 111 48.14 -32.69 11.23
CA ASN A 111 48.84 -31.61 10.55
C ASN A 111 49.21 -32.03 9.12
N GLY A 112 48.49 -31.48 8.15
CA GLY A 112 48.61 -31.82 6.74
C GLY A 112 49.75 -31.13 5.98
N ALA A 113 50.59 -30.34 6.65
CA ALA A 113 51.61 -29.52 5.98
C ALA A 113 52.57 -30.33 5.07
N ASN A 114 52.78 -31.62 5.39
CA ASN A 114 53.66 -32.53 4.66
C ASN A 114 52.90 -33.63 3.90
N ALA A 115 51.57 -33.59 3.85
CA ALA A 115 50.76 -34.69 3.32
C ALA A 115 50.69 -34.73 1.78
N GLY A 116 51.12 -33.68 1.08
CA GLY A 116 51.08 -33.56 -0.38
C GLY A 116 50.01 -32.61 -0.92
N THR A 117 50.13 -32.21 -2.20
CA THR A 117 49.33 -31.16 -2.87
C THR A 117 47.96 -31.62 -3.39
N SER A 118 47.50 -32.81 -3.03
CA SER A 118 46.17 -33.32 -3.37
C SER A 118 45.48 -33.99 -2.17
N SER A 119 46.08 -33.87 -0.99
CA SER A 119 45.67 -34.63 0.18
C SER A 119 44.62 -33.89 0.98
N ASP A 120 43.46 -34.53 1.13
CA ASP A 120 42.46 -34.19 2.15
C ASP A 120 42.96 -34.69 3.53
N GLY A 121 42.45 -34.11 4.61
CA GLY A 121 42.77 -34.55 5.97
C GLY A 121 42.27 -35.95 6.25
N LEU A 122 40.97 -36.17 6.09
CA LEU A 122 40.35 -37.49 6.10
C LEU A 122 39.40 -37.58 4.90
N ASN A 123 39.47 -38.69 4.16
CA ASN A 123 38.55 -38.98 3.06
C ASN A 123 37.64 -40.14 3.44
N VAL A 124 36.32 -39.95 3.40
CA VAL A 124 35.30 -40.89 3.88
C VAL A 124 34.40 -41.26 2.72
N THR A 125 34.45 -42.53 2.30
CA THR A 125 33.52 -43.12 1.32
C THR A 125 32.56 -44.12 1.96
N ALA A 126 32.84 -44.52 3.21
CA ALA A 126 31.95 -45.32 4.04
C ALA A 126 30.70 -44.55 4.48
N GLY A 127 29.61 -45.27 4.74
CA GLY A 127 28.44 -44.72 5.44
C GLY A 127 28.50 -44.98 6.95
N GLY A 128 27.79 -44.19 7.76
CA GLY A 128 27.65 -44.43 9.19
C GLY A 128 28.90 -44.21 10.04
N SER A 129 29.94 -43.55 9.51
CA SER A 129 31.16 -43.24 10.26
C SER A 129 30.95 -42.06 11.20
N THR A 130 31.68 -42.02 12.31
CA THR A 130 31.73 -40.86 13.21
C THR A 130 33.16 -40.36 13.35
N ILE A 131 33.38 -39.06 13.17
CA ILE A 131 34.69 -38.43 13.36
C ILE A 131 34.55 -37.33 14.40
N ARG A 132 35.23 -37.48 15.54
CA ARG A 132 35.10 -36.54 16.64
C ARG A 132 36.39 -36.20 17.38
N GLY A 133 36.43 -35.00 17.94
CA GLY A 133 37.47 -34.57 18.88
C GLY A 133 38.86 -34.37 18.27
N LEU A 134 38.95 -34.05 16.97
CA LEU A 134 40.21 -33.85 16.26
C LEU A 134 40.47 -32.38 15.92
N ILE A 135 41.74 -32.00 15.86
CA ILE A 135 42.21 -30.78 15.18
C ILE A 135 42.68 -31.22 13.80
N ILE A 136 42.14 -30.66 12.73
CA ILE A 136 42.49 -31.02 11.34
C ILE A 136 42.86 -29.75 10.59
N ASN A 137 44.13 -29.60 10.24
CA ASN A 137 44.62 -28.33 9.72
C ASN A 137 45.78 -28.49 8.71
N ARG A 138 46.03 -27.42 7.95
CA ARG A 138 47.12 -27.29 6.98
C ARG A 138 47.14 -28.31 5.83
N PHE A 139 46.04 -29.02 5.58
CA PHE A 139 45.92 -29.87 4.39
C PHE A 139 45.76 -29.04 3.12
N TYR A 140 46.30 -29.52 2.00
CA TYR A 140 46.16 -28.82 0.71
C TYR A 140 44.73 -28.92 0.19
N GLY A 141 44.08 -30.08 0.35
CA GLY A 141 42.67 -30.32 0.08
C GLY A 141 41.76 -29.92 1.25
N ALA A 142 40.56 -30.50 1.30
CA ALA A 142 39.63 -30.29 2.40
C ALA A 142 40.17 -30.87 3.72
N GLY A 143 39.86 -30.25 4.86
CA GLY A 143 40.12 -30.88 6.15
C GLY A 143 39.40 -32.23 6.27
N LEU A 144 38.14 -32.28 5.83
CA LEU A 144 37.36 -33.51 5.77
C LEU A 144 36.57 -33.60 4.47
N SER A 145 36.66 -34.74 3.80
CA SER A 145 35.99 -35.04 2.53
C SER A 145 35.07 -36.24 2.73
N ILE A 146 33.76 -36.07 2.51
CA ILE A 146 32.72 -37.09 2.67
C ILE A 146 32.09 -37.32 1.30
N GLN A 147 32.22 -38.52 0.78
CA GLN A 147 31.90 -38.83 -0.62
C GLN A 147 30.91 -39.99 -0.72
N ALA A 148 30.08 -39.94 -1.77
CA ALA A 148 29.30 -41.09 -2.19
C ALA A 148 30.21 -42.31 -2.48
N PRO A 149 29.74 -43.55 -2.28
CA PRO A 149 28.36 -43.94 -1.95
C PRO A 149 27.99 -43.81 -0.46
N GLY A 150 28.93 -43.44 0.42
CA GLY A 150 28.69 -43.30 1.85
C GLY A 150 27.59 -42.30 2.19
N SER A 151 26.85 -42.58 3.27
CA SER A 151 25.76 -41.74 3.80
C SER A 151 25.73 -41.76 5.32
N SER A 152 25.01 -40.83 5.94
CA SER A 152 24.74 -40.87 7.39
C SER A 152 25.98 -40.82 8.28
N ASN A 153 27.01 -40.07 7.86
CA ASN A 153 28.21 -39.83 8.67
C ASN A 153 27.99 -38.70 9.69
N VAL A 154 28.74 -38.73 10.79
CA VAL A 154 28.59 -37.81 11.94
C VAL A 154 29.92 -37.12 12.27
N ILE A 155 29.97 -35.79 12.16
CA ILE A 155 31.19 -34.99 12.34
C ILE A 155 31.01 -34.06 13.53
N GLN A 156 31.75 -34.25 14.63
CA GLN A 156 31.44 -33.60 15.92
C GLN A 156 32.66 -33.14 16.71
N GLY A 157 32.60 -31.95 17.31
CA GLY A 157 33.63 -31.51 18.27
C GLY A 157 35.02 -31.33 17.67
N ASN A 158 35.13 -31.14 16.34
CA ASN A 158 36.41 -30.99 15.64
C ASN A 158 36.79 -29.52 15.45
N TYR A 159 38.09 -29.22 15.47
CA TYR A 159 38.66 -27.93 15.09
C TYR A 159 39.30 -28.05 13.70
N ILE A 160 38.62 -27.54 12.68
CA ILE A 160 38.98 -27.70 11.27
C ILE A 160 39.45 -26.36 10.70
N GLY A 161 40.76 -26.28 10.44
CA GLY A 161 41.44 -25.10 9.88
C GLY A 161 42.03 -24.13 10.92
N THR A 162 41.96 -24.46 12.21
CA THR A 162 42.56 -23.68 13.30
C THR A 162 43.67 -24.44 14.01
N ASP A 163 44.41 -23.73 14.86
CA ASP A 163 45.28 -24.35 15.85
C ASP A 163 44.49 -25.01 17.00
N ARG A 164 45.22 -25.59 17.96
CA ARG A 164 44.66 -26.24 19.15
C ARG A 164 43.84 -25.33 20.06
N THR A 165 44.10 -24.03 20.06
CA THR A 165 43.31 -23.07 20.86
C THR A 165 41.99 -22.73 20.19
N GLY A 166 41.85 -23.01 18.88
CA GLY A 166 40.70 -22.60 18.09
C GLY A 166 40.66 -21.09 17.83
N THR A 167 41.79 -20.40 17.96
CA THR A 167 41.88 -18.93 17.83
C THR A 167 42.88 -18.46 16.78
N ILE A 168 43.80 -19.33 16.33
CA ILE A 168 44.83 -18.99 15.34
C ILE A 168 44.54 -19.73 14.02
N SER A 169 44.67 -19.01 12.90
CA SER A 169 44.50 -19.53 11.54
C SER A 169 45.56 -20.58 11.19
N GLN A 170 45.12 -21.77 10.76
CA GLN A 170 45.94 -22.86 10.23
C GLN A 170 45.21 -23.56 9.07
N GLY A 171 44.59 -22.78 8.19
CA GLY A 171 43.61 -23.24 7.21
C GLY A 171 43.98 -24.47 6.39
N ASN A 172 42.96 -25.30 6.12
CA ASN A 172 43.00 -26.30 5.04
C ASN A 172 42.61 -25.67 3.70
N GLY A 173 42.70 -26.40 2.60
CA GLY A 173 42.15 -25.99 1.30
C GLY A 173 42.97 -24.90 0.64
N ARG A 174 44.28 -25.11 0.48
CA ARG A 174 45.15 -24.23 -0.34
C ARG A 174 44.91 -24.40 -1.84
N ALA A 175 44.17 -25.45 -2.24
CA ALA A 175 43.70 -25.65 -3.60
C ALA A 175 42.75 -24.53 -4.05
N THR A 176 42.75 -24.21 -5.34
CA THR A 176 41.86 -23.20 -5.95
C THR A 176 40.42 -23.68 -6.17
N THR A 177 40.12 -24.94 -5.85
CA THR A 177 38.76 -25.48 -5.88
C THR A 177 38.01 -25.06 -4.63
N ARG A 178 36.66 -25.01 -4.65
CA ARG A 178 35.79 -24.53 -3.54
C ARG A 178 35.80 -25.44 -2.28
N MET A 179 36.92 -26.10 -2.00
CA MET A 179 37.13 -27.10 -0.97
C MET A 179 37.98 -26.48 0.15
N GLY A 180 37.54 -26.57 1.39
CA GLY A 180 38.19 -25.90 2.52
C GLY A 180 38.07 -26.71 3.81
N GLY A 181 36.98 -26.49 4.54
CA GLY A 181 36.74 -27.20 5.81
C GLY A 181 36.19 -28.62 5.58
N VAL A 182 34.87 -28.73 5.52
CA VAL A 182 34.15 -29.99 5.31
C VAL A 182 33.49 -29.99 3.93
N LEU A 183 33.90 -30.91 3.06
CA LEU A 183 33.26 -31.17 1.78
C LEU A 183 32.35 -32.40 1.88
N VAL A 184 31.10 -32.27 1.43
CA VAL A 184 30.14 -33.38 1.29
C VAL A 184 29.74 -33.48 -0.17
N GLN A 185 30.21 -34.52 -0.87
CA GLN A 185 30.04 -34.70 -2.30
C GLN A 185 29.22 -35.96 -2.60
N GLY A 186 27.97 -35.79 -3.05
CA GLY A 186 27.07 -36.91 -3.36
C GLY A 186 26.54 -37.67 -2.14
N SER A 187 27.12 -37.45 -0.95
CA SER A 187 26.77 -38.15 0.28
C SER A 187 25.57 -37.50 0.98
N SER A 188 24.55 -38.29 1.32
CA SER A 188 23.30 -37.79 1.91
C SER A 188 23.13 -38.19 3.38
N GLY A 189 22.26 -37.48 4.11
CA GLY A 189 21.88 -37.84 5.48
C GLY A 189 22.94 -37.59 6.55
N ASN A 190 24.00 -36.84 6.25
CA ASN A 190 25.11 -36.60 7.19
C ASN A 190 24.73 -35.58 8.27
N VAL A 191 25.35 -35.68 9.44
CA VAL A 191 25.22 -34.73 10.55
C VAL A 191 26.57 -34.05 10.80
N ILE A 192 26.62 -32.73 10.60
CA ILE A 192 27.78 -31.90 10.90
C ILE A 192 27.45 -31.06 12.12
N GLY A 193 28.03 -31.46 13.25
CA GLY A 193 27.81 -30.88 14.57
C GLY A 193 26.71 -31.59 15.36
N GLY A 194 25.94 -30.82 16.12
CA GLY A 194 24.84 -31.34 16.94
C GLY A 194 24.38 -30.36 18.01
N THR A 195 23.36 -30.75 18.77
CA THR A 195 22.73 -29.94 19.83
C THR A 195 23.40 -30.06 21.20
N ASN A 196 24.40 -30.94 21.35
CA ASN A 196 25.26 -30.94 22.53
C ASN A 196 26.43 -29.98 22.30
N SER A 197 26.81 -29.16 23.29
CA SER A 197 27.95 -28.25 23.16
C SER A 197 29.27 -28.95 22.83
N ALA A 198 29.45 -30.21 23.26
CA ALA A 198 30.61 -31.03 22.91
C ALA A 198 30.64 -31.46 21.43
N HIS A 199 29.49 -31.44 20.74
CA HIS A 199 29.40 -31.81 19.32
C HIS A 199 29.76 -30.65 18.38
N ARG A 200 29.92 -29.43 18.90
CA ARG A 200 30.20 -28.21 18.12
C ARG A 200 31.53 -28.30 17.40
N ASN A 201 31.51 -28.25 16.08
CA ASN A 201 32.74 -28.04 15.31
C ASN A 201 33.09 -26.55 15.24
N VAL A 202 34.38 -26.25 15.15
CA VAL A 202 34.94 -24.96 14.75
C VAL A 202 35.52 -25.14 13.35
N ILE A 203 34.96 -24.47 12.34
CA ILE A 203 35.30 -24.66 10.93
C ILE A 203 35.64 -23.30 10.33
N SER A 204 36.91 -22.94 10.44
CA SER A 204 37.37 -21.55 10.32
C SER A 204 38.74 -21.47 9.68
N ALA A 205 39.10 -20.30 9.16
CA ALA A 205 40.38 -20.02 8.50
C ALA A 205 40.71 -20.88 7.26
N ASN A 206 39.77 -21.63 6.70
CA ASN A 206 40.03 -22.46 5.53
C ASN A 206 40.12 -21.62 4.24
N GLY A 207 40.96 -22.06 3.30
CA GLY A 207 41.19 -21.45 1.99
C GLY A 207 40.06 -21.65 0.97
N GLY A 208 38.98 -22.32 1.35
CA GLY A 208 37.76 -22.51 0.56
C GLY A 208 36.48 -22.21 1.35
N THR A 209 35.39 -22.94 1.08
CA THR A 209 34.14 -22.81 1.85
C THR A 209 34.28 -23.59 3.16
N GLY A 210 33.68 -23.09 4.24
CA GLY A 210 33.71 -23.76 5.55
C GLY A 210 33.05 -25.14 5.48
N ILE A 211 31.76 -25.19 5.16
CA ILE A 211 31.02 -26.43 4.91
C ILE A 211 30.41 -26.38 3.51
N TYR A 212 30.75 -27.32 2.64
CA TYR A 212 30.27 -27.34 1.26
C TYR A 212 29.50 -28.62 0.95
N LEU A 213 28.18 -28.49 0.74
CA LEU A 213 27.27 -29.57 0.36
C LEU A 213 27.09 -29.54 -1.16
N HIS A 214 27.61 -30.55 -1.85
CA HIS A 214 27.67 -30.63 -3.29
C HIS A 214 26.94 -31.88 -3.80
N ASN A 215 25.87 -31.67 -4.58
CA ASN A 215 25.01 -32.75 -5.12
C ASN A 215 24.53 -33.73 -4.04
N SER A 216 24.15 -33.22 -2.87
CA SER A 216 23.82 -34.03 -1.69
C SER A 216 22.50 -33.61 -1.05
N SER A 217 21.87 -34.51 -0.29
CA SER A 217 20.54 -34.25 0.27
C SER A 217 20.36 -34.71 1.71
N GLY A 218 19.38 -34.14 2.40
CA GLY A 218 18.98 -34.59 3.73
C GLY A 218 20.05 -34.42 4.82
N ASN A 219 21.05 -33.57 4.60
CA ASN A 219 22.11 -33.33 5.59
C ASN A 219 21.63 -32.35 6.68
N THR A 220 22.15 -32.50 7.88
CA THR A 220 21.88 -31.63 9.03
C THR A 220 23.18 -30.95 9.49
N VAL A 221 23.19 -29.63 9.50
CA VAL A 221 24.33 -28.80 9.95
C VAL A 221 23.89 -28.01 11.17
N GLN A 222 24.35 -28.35 12.37
CA GLN A 222 23.83 -27.79 13.62
C GLN A 222 24.92 -27.49 14.65
N GLY A 223 24.74 -26.41 15.40
CA GLY A 223 25.56 -26.09 16.57
C GLY A 223 27.01 -25.70 16.27
N ASN A 224 27.36 -25.45 15.01
CA ASN A 224 28.74 -25.19 14.57
C ASN A 224 29.14 -23.72 14.69
N ARG A 225 30.45 -23.47 14.74
CA ARG A 225 31.06 -22.16 14.53
C ARG A 225 31.79 -22.15 13.21
N VAL A 226 31.39 -21.29 12.29
CA VAL A 226 31.89 -21.26 10.92
C VAL A 226 32.41 -19.86 10.60
N GLY A 227 33.73 -19.74 10.48
CA GLY A 227 34.42 -18.46 10.23
C GLY A 227 34.67 -17.60 11.47
N THR A 228 34.47 -18.15 12.68
CA THR A 228 34.80 -17.50 13.95
C THR A 228 35.77 -18.36 14.77
N CYS A 229 36.39 -17.78 15.79
CA CYS A 229 37.14 -18.57 16.78
C CYS A 229 36.20 -19.48 17.62
N VAL A 230 36.79 -20.31 18.47
CA VAL A 230 36.08 -21.25 19.37
C VAL A 230 35.08 -20.58 20.32
N SER A 231 35.28 -19.32 20.72
CA SER A 231 34.29 -18.60 21.54
C SER A 231 33.12 -18.06 20.71
N GLY A 232 33.34 -17.89 19.40
CA GLY A 232 32.41 -17.25 18.48
C GLY A 232 32.34 -15.72 18.64
N MET A 233 33.28 -15.12 19.36
CA MET A 233 33.31 -13.68 19.63
C MET A 233 34.27 -12.92 18.70
N THR A 234 35.16 -13.61 18.00
CA THR A 234 36.10 -12.99 17.05
C THR A 234 36.02 -13.68 15.69
N ALA A 235 36.16 -12.89 14.62
CA ALA A 235 36.21 -13.39 13.26
C ALA A 235 37.52 -14.16 13.02
N LEU A 236 37.40 -15.29 12.33
CA LEU A 236 38.48 -16.15 11.86
C LEU A 236 38.03 -16.80 10.52
N GLY A 237 37.74 -15.93 9.56
CA GLY A 237 36.99 -16.24 8.35
C GLY A 237 37.54 -17.34 7.47
N ASN A 238 36.65 -18.08 6.82
CA ASN A 238 37.00 -18.81 5.61
C ASN A 238 37.12 -17.83 4.43
N THR A 239 37.97 -18.14 3.44
CA THR A 239 38.26 -17.22 2.32
C THR A 239 37.11 -17.08 1.31
N THR A 240 36.12 -17.96 1.37
CA THR A 240 34.90 -17.89 0.55
C THR A 240 33.65 -17.84 1.42
N ASN A 241 32.68 -18.71 1.20
CA ASN A 241 31.43 -18.75 1.94
C ASN A 241 31.59 -19.50 3.27
N GLY A 242 30.72 -19.20 4.24
CA GLY A 242 30.62 -20.02 5.45
C GLY A 242 30.08 -21.41 5.12
N ILE A 243 28.85 -21.46 4.60
CA ILE A 243 28.19 -22.70 4.19
C ILE A 243 27.70 -22.57 2.73
N GLY A 244 28.09 -23.50 1.87
CA GLY A 244 27.69 -23.52 0.45
C GLY A 244 26.88 -24.76 0.10
N LEU A 245 25.86 -24.60 -0.73
CA LEU A 245 24.96 -25.65 -1.20
C LEU A 245 24.86 -25.56 -2.72
N TYR A 246 25.35 -26.59 -3.42
CA TYR A 246 25.24 -26.69 -4.87
C TYR A 246 24.45 -27.93 -5.26
N ASN A 247 23.33 -27.72 -5.95
CA ASN A 247 22.36 -28.77 -6.29
C ASN A 247 22.09 -29.70 -5.10
N ALA A 248 21.94 -29.10 -3.91
CA ALA A 248 21.83 -29.82 -2.66
C ALA A 248 20.48 -29.55 -2.01
N GLY A 249 19.57 -30.53 -2.08
CA GLY A 249 18.17 -30.36 -1.68
C GLY A 249 17.83 -30.96 -0.31
N GLY A 250 16.81 -30.42 0.36
CA GLY A 250 16.25 -31.01 1.59
C GLY A 250 17.19 -30.98 2.80
N ASN A 251 18.14 -30.05 2.87
CA ASN A 251 19.09 -29.95 3.98
C ASN A 251 18.57 -29.02 5.10
N LEU A 252 18.94 -29.32 6.34
CA LEU A 252 18.65 -28.48 7.52
C LEU A 252 19.94 -27.79 7.99
N ILE A 253 19.94 -26.47 7.99
CA ILE A 253 21.04 -25.63 8.49
C ILE A 253 20.53 -24.89 9.73
N GLY A 254 20.97 -25.33 10.89
CA GLY A 254 20.55 -24.85 12.20
C GLY A 254 19.34 -25.62 12.73
N GLY A 255 18.47 -24.95 13.48
CA GLY A 255 17.28 -25.54 14.08
C GLY A 255 16.60 -24.57 15.04
N THR A 256 15.47 -24.97 15.60
CA THR A 256 14.64 -24.10 16.46
C THR A 256 15.15 -23.96 17.89
N SER A 257 16.06 -24.83 18.34
CA SER A 257 16.68 -24.71 19.66
C SER A 257 17.95 -23.86 19.60
N ALA A 258 18.23 -23.13 20.68
CA ALA A 258 19.47 -22.34 20.79
C ALA A 258 20.74 -23.19 20.63
N ALA A 259 20.68 -24.49 20.96
CA ALA A 259 21.80 -25.40 20.82
C ALA A 259 22.02 -25.90 19.38
N ALA A 260 20.98 -25.90 18.54
CA ALA A 260 21.09 -26.24 17.12
C ALA A 260 21.68 -25.10 16.26
N ARG A 261 21.71 -23.87 16.79
CA ARG A 261 22.17 -22.66 16.10
C ARG A 261 23.61 -22.77 15.61
N ASN A 262 23.82 -22.52 14.32
CA ASN A 262 25.15 -22.22 13.83
C ASN A 262 25.46 -20.73 13.99
N VAL A 263 26.73 -20.41 14.25
CA VAL A 263 27.28 -19.05 14.13
C VAL A 263 28.10 -19.02 12.84
N VAL A 264 27.67 -18.25 11.85
CA VAL A 264 28.24 -18.19 10.50
C VAL A 264 28.65 -16.75 10.19
N SER A 265 29.88 -16.42 10.56
CA SER A 265 30.37 -15.05 10.58
C SER A 265 31.85 -14.98 10.25
N GLY A 266 32.35 -13.80 9.92
CA GLY A 266 33.75 -13.53 9.58
C GLY A 266 34.19 -14.03 8.21
N ASN A 267 33.32 -14.64 7.40
CA ASN A 267 33.72 -15.23 6.11
C ASN A 267 33.87 -14.13 5.03
N ASN A 268 34.78 -14.33 4.08
CA ASN A 268 35.11 -13.29 3.08
C ASN A 268 34.07 -13.15 1.95
N GLN A 269 33.17 -14.13 1.77
CA GLN A 269 32.02 -14.03 0.85
C GLN A 269 30.70 -14.14 1.63
N SER A 270 29.74 -14.94 1.14
CA SER A 270 28.42 -15.02 1.75
C SER A 270 28.44 -15.87 3.01
N GLY A 271 27.55 -15.59 3.96
CA GLY A 271 27.37 -16.47 5.12
C GLY A 271 26.91 -17.85 4.66
N ILE A 272 25.75 -17.90 4.00
CA ILE A 272 25.17 -19.12 3.42
C ILE A 272 24.83 -18.88 1.94
N TYR A 273 25.28 -19.76 1.04
CA TYR A 273 25.05 -19.62 -0.40
C TYR A 273 24.43 -20.89 -1.01
N LEU A 274 23.21 -20.77 -1.56
CA LEU A 274 22.49 -21.81 -2.29
C LEU A 274 22.52 -21.48 -3.79
N TYR A 275 22.95 -22.43 -4.61
CA TYR A 275 22.97 -22.28 -6.06
C TYR A 275 22.76 -23.59 -6.79
N GLY A 276 22.34 -23.49 -8.05
CA GLY A 276 21.93 -24.63 -8.86
C GLY A 276 20.48 -25.05 -8.61
N ALA A 277 19.78 -25.45 -9.66
CA ALA A 277 18.34 -25.74 -9.63
C ALA A 277 17.96 -26.91 -8.69
N GLY A 278 18.91 -27.77 -8.33
CA GLY A 278 18.68 -28.87 -7.37
C GLY A 278 18.72 -28.44 -5.89
N SER A 279 19.06 -27.19 -5.58
CA SER A 279 19.11 -26.67 -4.20
C SER A 279 17.71 -26.24 -3.72
N THR A 280 16.81 -27.21 -3.57
CA THR A 280 15.40 -26.99 -3.20
C THR A 280 15.03 -27.61 -1.86
N GLY A 281 13.97 -27.14 -1.21
CA GLY A 281 13.49 -27.73 0.04
C GLY A 281 14.43 -27.56 1.24
N ASN A 282 15.44 -26.69 1.16
CA ASN A 282 16.38 -26.46 2.26
C ASN A 282 15.75 -25.57 3.34
N ARG A 283 16.13 -25.81 4.59
CA ARG A 283 15.64 -25.07 5.77
C ARG A 283 16.80 -24.45 6.51
N ILE A 284 16.87 -23.13 6.53
CA ILE A 284 17.90 -22.35 7.21
C ILE A 284 17.25 -21.72 8.44
N GLN A 285 17.44 -22.29 9.63
CA GLN A 285 16.64 -21.93 10.82
C GLN A 285 17.51 -21.62 12.04
N GLY A 286 17.18 -20.56 12.77
CA GLY A 286 17.74 -20.27 14.09
C GLY A 286 19.22 -19.91 14.10
N ASN A 287 19.83 -19.60 12.95
CA ASN A 287 21.25 -19.29 12.81
C ASN A 287 21.56 -17.84 13.17
N TYR A 288 22.79 -17.61 13.61
CA TYR A 288 23.39 -16.29 13.76
C TYR A 288 24.37 -16.08 12.61
N ILE A 289 24.09 -15.10 11.75
CA ILE A 289 24.80 -14.88 10.48
C ILE A 289 25.32 -13.44 10.49
N GLY A 290 26.65 -13.31 10.57
CA GLY A 290 27.33 -12.03 10.67
C GLY A 290 27.32 -11.39 12.07
N THR A 291 26.74 -12.05 13.08
CA THR A 291 26.90 -11.69 14.51
C THR A 291 27.94 -12.57 15.21
N ASP A 292 28.31 -12.17 16.42
CA ASP A 292 28.98 -13.03 17.40
C ASP A 292 28.04 -14.10 17.97
N ALA A 293 28.56 -14.96 18.84
CA ALA A 293 27.78 -16.01 19.49
C ALA A 293 26.68 -15.48 20.42
N SER A 294 26.78 -14.23 20.90
CA SER A 294 25.75 -13.60 21.72
C SER A 294 24.57 -13.12 20.89
N GLY A 295 24.81 -12.74 19.63
CA GLY A 295 23.81 -12.15 18.74
C GLY A 295 23.71 -10.62 18.84
N HIS A 296 24.60 -9.98 19.61
CA HIS A 296 24.53 -8.54 19.90
C HIS A 296 25.71 -7.74 19.35
N ALA A 297 26.80 -8.39 18.93
CA ALA A 297 27.91 -7.73 18.26
C ALA A 297 28.06 -8.25 16.83
N GLY A 298 28.23 -7.34 15.86
CA GLY A 298 28.41 -7.73 14.47
C GLY A 298 29.87 -8.03 14.12
N LEU A 299 30.12 -9.23 13.60
CA LEU A 299 31.41 -9.64 13.03
C LEU A 299 31.44 -9.51 11.50
N GLY A 300 30.26 -9.65 10.87
CA GLY A 300 30.01 -9.49 9.45
C GLY A 300 30.41 -10.68 8.56
N ASN A 301 29.93 -10.67 7.32
CA ASN A 301 30.43 -11.52 6.23
C ASN A 301 30.69 -10.60 5.02
N GLY A 302 31.68 -10.92 4.19
CA GLY A 302 32.15 -10.03 3.13
C GLY A 302 31.17 -9.80 1.98
N ALA A 303 30.17 -10.66 1.81
CA ALA A 303 29.10 -10.52 0.82
C ALA A 303 27.69 -10.57 1.43
N THR A 304 26.76 -11.31 0.83
CA THR A 304 25.37 -11.44 1.30
C THR A 304 25.27 -12.39 2.51
N GLY A 305 24.39 -12.11 3.48
CA GLY A 305 24.17 -13.01 4.62
C GLY A 305 23.69 -14.39 4.18
N VAL A 306 22.56 -14.43 3.47
CA VAL A 306 22.00 -15.63 2.83
C VAL A 306 21.67 -15.33 1.36
N LEU A 307 22.34 -16.01 0.43
CA LEU A 307 22.14 -15.85 -1.01
C LEU A 307 21.53 -17.10 -1.64
N LEU A 308 20.45 -16.93 -2.40
CA LEU A 308 19.81 -17.96 -3.22
C LEU A 308 19.91 -17.55 -4.69
N ASN A 309 20.65 -18.30 -5.50
CA ASN A 309 20.82 -18.05 -6.92
C ASN A 309 20.18 -19.17 -7.76
N GLY A 310 19.04 -18.87 -8.37
CA GLY A 310 18.24 -19.81 -9.16
C GLY A 310 17.69 -20.99 -8.35
N SER A 311 17.62 -20.85 -7.02
CA SER A 311 17.15 -21.87 -6.09
C SER A 311 15.71 -21.59 -5.66
N SER A 312 14.86 -22.63 -5.62
CA SER A 312 13.42 -22.51 -5.33
C SER A 312 13.00 -23.38 -4.15
N ASP A 313 11.82 -23.09 -3.58
CA ASP A 313 11.20 -23.90 -2.52
C ASP A 313 12.04 -24.01 -1.23
N ASN A 314 12.84 -22.99 -0.90
CA ASN A 314 13.64 -22.96 0.32
C ASN A 314 13.01 -22.08 1.40
N MET A 315 13.29 -22.41 2.67
CA MET A 315 12.81 -21.67 3.84
C MET A 315 13.99 -21.04 4.59
N ILE A 316 13.99 -19.72 4.68
CA ILE A 316 14.89 -18.92 5.50
C ILE A 316 14.10 -18.45 6.73
N GLY A 317 14.39 -19.10 7.84
CA GLY A 317 13.72 -18.92 9.11
C GLY A 317 12.58 -19.93 9.29
N GLY A 318 11.39 -19.44 9.66
CA GLY A 318 10.18 -20.24 9.76
C GLY A 318 9.23 -19.72 10.85
N THR A 319 8.04 -20.31 10.91
CA THR A 319 6.97 -19.89 11.85
C THR A 319 7.04 -20.56 13.22
N GLN A 320 7.96 -21.51 13.43
CA GLN A 320 8.19 -22.12 14.73
C GLN A 320 9.05 -21.17 15.59
N ALA A 321 8.76 -21.08 16.89
CA ALA A 321 9.58 -20.29 17.82
C ALA A 321 11.05 -20.74 17.74
N GLY A 322 11.97 -19.77 17.66
CA GLY A 322 13.41 -20.02 17.50
C GLY A 322 13.86 -20.38 16.08
N ALA A 323 12.94 -20.50 15.10
CA ALA A 323 13.33 -20.74 13.70
C ALA A 323 13.92 -19.49 13.03
N GLY A 324 13.64 -18.29 13.52
CA GLY A 324 14.16 -17.03 12.97
C GLY A 324 15.68 -16.95 13.00
N ASN A 325 16.30 -16.56 11.89
CA ASN A 325 17.73 -16.25 11.86
C ASN A 325 17.97 -14.79 12.26
N VAL A 326 19.15 -14.52 12.82
CA VAL A 326 19.69 -13.15 13.00
C VAL A 326 20.72 -12.92 11.90
N ILE A 327 20.49 -11.92 11.06
CA ILE A 327 21.29 -11.66 9.85
C ILE A 327 21.69 -10.19 9.83
N CYS A 328 22.96 -9.91 10.09
CA CYS A 328 23.48 -8.54 10.11
C CYS A 328 24.90 -8.45 9.57
N ARG A 329 25.39 -7.22 9.37
CA ARG A 329 26.76 -6.90 8.93
C ARG A 329 27.20 -7.65 7.68
N SER A 330 26.26 -7.93 6.80
CA SER A 330 26.56 -8.43 5.46
C SER A 330 27.16 -7.30 4.63
N GLY A 331 28.24 -7.58 3.88
CA GLY A 331 28.88 -6.63 2.97
C GLY A 331 27.99 -6.18 1.82
N PHE A 332 26.95 -6.96 1.48
CA PHE A 332 25.85 -6.57 0.60
C PHE A 332 24.50 -6.72 1.31
N PHE A 333 23.63 -7.61 0.84
CA PHE A 333 22.27 -7.78 1.36
C PHE A 333 22.24 -8.70 2.57
N GLY A 334 21.22 -8.56 3.42
CA GLY A 334 20.95 -9.58 4.45
C GLY A 334 20.53 -10.90 3.81
N VAL A 335 19.45 -10.88 3.03
CA VAL A 335 18.97 -12.00 2.22
C VAL A 335 18.82 -11.57 0.77
N GLU A 336 19.32 -12.37 -0.17
CA GLU A 336 19.15 -12.13 -1.60
C GLU A 336 18.58 -13.37 -2.29
N ILE A 337 17.55 -13.18 -3.10
CA ILE A 337 16.99 -14.21 -3.99
C ILE A 337 17.11 -13.70 -5.43
N THR A 338 17.83 -14.43 -6.26
CA THR A 338 18.17 -14.02 -7.63
C THR A 338 18.06 -15.18 -8.63
N GLY A 339 18.28 -14.89 -9.91
CA GLY A 339 18.38 -15.90 -10.97
C GLY A 339 17.10 -16.68 -11.23
N GLY A 340 15.93 -16.06 -11.03
CA GLY A 340 14.63 -16.73 -11.23
C GLY A 340 14.17 -17.61 -10.06
N GLY A 341 14.83 -17.54 -8.90
CA GLY A 341 14.40 -18.27 -7.70
C GLY A 341 12.94 -17.99 -7.33
N SER A 342 12.20 -19.05 -6.99
CA SER A 342 10.75 -18.97 -6.75
C SER A 342 10.26 -19.79 -5.58
N ASN A 343 9.07 -19.46 -5.07
CA ASN A 343 8.43 -20.18 -3.96
C ASN A 343 9.28 -20.26 -2.68
N ASN A 344 10.26 -19.36 -2.53
CA ASN A 344 11.04 -19.31 -1.31
C ASN A 344 10.29 -18.53 -0.22
N LEU A 345 10.52 -18.92 1.02
CA LEU A 345 9.89 -18.35 2.20
C LEU A 345 10.97 -17.67 3.07
N VAL A 346 10.81 -16.39 3.37
CA VAL A 346 11.65 -15.67 4.34
C VAL A 346 10.76 -15.29 5.52
N GLN A 347 10.87 -15.96 6.66
CA GLN A 347 9.90 -15.83 7.76
C GLN A 347 10.58 -15.78 9.13
N GLY A 348 10.09 -14.90 10.01
CA GLY A 348 10.49 -14.87 11.42
C GLY A 348 11.92 -14.36 11.68
N ASN A 349 12.59 -13.77 10.69
CA ASN A 349 14.00 -13.38 10.80
C ASN A 349 14.19 -11.96 11.38
N PHE A 350 15.35 -11.74 11.99
CA PHE A 350 15.87 -10.44 12.43
C PHE A 350 16.96 -10.03 11.44
N ILE A 351 16.69 -9.03 10.61
CA ILE A 351 17.56 -8.66 9.48
C ILE A 351 17.98 -7.20 9.63
N GLY A 352 19.28 -7.01 9.89
CA GLY A 352 19.91 -5.71 10.16
C GLY A 352 19.86 -5.30 11.63
N THR A 353 19.26 -6.10 12.51
CA THR A 353 19.22 -5.88 13.95
C THR A 353 20.01 -6.94 14.71
N ASP A 354 20.22 -6.70 16.01
CA ASP A 354 20.67 -7.70 16.95
C ASP A 354 19.58 -8.75 17.26
N ALA A 355 19.95 -9.76 18.05
CA ALA A 355 19.03 -10.83 18.45
C ALA A 355 17.86 -10.35 19.34
N SER A 356 17.97 -9.17 19.96
CA SER A 356 16.86 -8.55 20.71
C SER A 356 15.85 -7.84 19.82
N GLY A 357 16.29 -7.39 18.63
CA GLY A 357 15.51 -6.55 17.74
C GLY A 357 15.41 -5.09 18.19
N GLY A 358 16.19 -4.69 19.18
CA GLY A 358 16.23 -3.33 19.74
C GLY A 358 17.42 -2.50 19.27
N ALA A 359 18.49 -3.15 18.78
CA ALA A 359 19.70 -2.45 18.32
C ALA A 359 19.94 -2.68 16.82
N ALA A 360 20.29 -1.61 16.11
CA ALA A 360 20.71 -1.70 14.71
C ALA A 360 22.17 -2.14 14.63
N LEU A 361 22.42 -3.27 13.98
CA LEU A 361 23.77 -3.71 13.61
C LEU A 361 24.07 -3.41 12.14
N GLY A 362 23.02 -3.38 11.32
CA GLY A 362 22.96 -3.00 9.91
C GLY A 362 23.61 -3.99 8.96
N ASN A 363 23.06 -4.12 7.74
CA ASN A 363 23.78 -4.64 6.58
C ASN A 363 24.25 -3.46 5.73
N CYS A 364 25.35 -3.61 4.98
CA CYS A 364 25.88 -2.55 4.11
C CYS A 364 24.98 -2.28 2.89
N GLY A 365 24.14 -3.24 2.51
CA GLY A 365 23.13 -3.13 1.47
C GLY A 365 21.70 -3.07 2.02
N SER A 366 20.76 -3.60 1.23
CA SER A 366 19.35 -3.74 1.65
C SER A 366 19.15 -4.95 2.56
N GLY A 367 18.09 -4.95 3.38
CA GLY A 367 17.78 -6.10 4.25
C GLY A 367 17.45 -7.35 3.45
N VAL A 368 16.42 -7.27 2.60
CA VAL A 368 16.01 -8.34 1.69
C VAL A 368 16.01 -7.81 0.25
N CYS A 369 16.60 -8.56 -0.68
CA CYS A 369 16.63 -8.24 -2.11
C CYS A 369 16.05 -9.38 -2.94
N LEU A 370 15.06 -9.09 -3.78
CA LEU A 370 14.48 -10.00 -4.77
C LEU A 370 14.83 -9.48 -6.16
N SER A 371 15.77 -10.11 -6.85
CA SER A 371 16.27 -9.68 -8.16
C SER A 371 15.89 -10.69 -9.24
N GLN A 372 14.95 -10.31 -10.12
CA GLN A 372 14.40 -11.22 -11.13
C GLN A 372 13.82 -12.51 -10.53
N ALA A 373 13.37 -12.45 -9.27
CA ALA A 373 12.84 -13.57 -8.51
C ALA A 373 11.31 -13.47 -8.44
N ASN A 374 10.63 -14.61 -8.49
CA ASN A 374 9.19 -14.67 -8.71
C ASN A 374 8.47 -15.48 -7.63
N SER A 375 7.25 -15.09 -7.26
CA SER A 375 6.39 -15.89 -6.36
C SER A 375 7.02 -16.25 -5.01
N ASN A 376 7.84 -15.36 -4.44
CA ASN A 376 8.42 -15.56 -3.10
C ASN A 376 7.57 -14.89 -2.02
N LEU A 377 7.58 -15.43 -0.80
CA LEU A 377 6.88 -14.88 0.36
C LEU A 377 7.87 -14.33 1.38
N ILE A 378 7.81 -13.03 1.63
CA ILE A 378 8.54 -12.35 2.69
C ILE A 378 7.57 -12.07 3.83
N GLY A 379 7.71 -12.84 4.90
CA GLY A 379 6.90 -12.80 6.10
C GLY A 379 5.76 -13.82 6.07
N GLY A 380 4.56 -13.41 6.43
CA GLY A 380 3.37 -14.26 6.43
C GLY A 380 2.24 -13.67 7.28
N THR A 381 1.13 -14.40 7.40
CA THR A 381 -0.07 -13.93 8.09
C THR A 381 -0.14 -14.27 9.57
N VAL A 382 0.85 -14.98 10.11
CA VAL A 382 0.95 -15.32 11.53
C VAL A 382 2.06 -14.49 12.19
N PRO A 383 1.91 -14.07 13.47
CA PRO A 383 2.92 -13.25 14.14
C PRO A 383 4.34 -13.84 14.13
N THR A 384 4.47 -15.16 14.19
CA THR A 384 5.79 -15.83 14.14
C THR A 384 6.42 -15.86 12.75
N ALA A 385 5.68 -15.53 11.69
CA ALA A 385 6.22 -15.38 10.34
C ALA A 385 6.84 -14.01 10.09
N ARG A 386 6.55 -13.02 10.94
CA ARG A 386 7.00 -11.62 10.83
C ARG A 386 8.51 -11.53 10.81
N ASN A 387 9.07 -10.97 9.74
CA ASN A 387 10.46 -10.53 9.77
C ASN A 387 10.53 -9.12 10.39
N LEU A 388 11.59 -8.85 11.13
CA LEU A 388 12.03 -7.53 11.54
C LEU A 388 13.18 -7.09 10.62
N ILE A 389 12.97 -6.05 9.82
CA ILE A 389 13.89 -5.64 8.76
C ILE A 389 14.23 -4.15 8.93
N SER A 390 15.32 -3.90 9.64
CA SER A 390 15.61 -2.58 10.22
C SER A 390 17.10 -2.30 10.29
N GLY A 391 17.50 -1.03 10.37
CA GLY A 391 18.89 -0.62 10.50
C GLY A 391 19.80 -0.87 9.29
N ASN A 392 19.25 -1.24 8.13
CA ASN A 392 20.04 -1.51 6.93
C ASN A 392 20.51 -0.20 6.28
N ALA A 393 21.71 -0.22 5.68
CA ALA A 393 22.33 0.98 5.10
C ALA A 393 21.68 1.44 3.79
N LEU A 394 20.84 0.61 3.16
CA LEU A 394 20.01 0.98 2.02
C LEU A 394 18.51 0.78 2.35
N ILE A 395 17.81 -0.04 1.57
CA ILE A 395 16.36 -0.25 1.64
C ILE A 395 16.06 -1.41 2.59
N GLY A 396 14.90 -1.42 3.24
CA GLY A 396 14.47 -2.61 3.99
C GLY A 396 14.27 -3.81 3.06
N ILE A 397 13.32 -3.71 2.14
CA ILE A 397 13.00 -4.73 1.13
C ILE A 397 13.06 -4.13 -0.27
N LEU A 398 13.93 -4.68 -1.14
CA LEU A 398 14.08 -4.28 -2.53
C LEU A 398 13.55 -5.38 -3.46
N ILE A 399 12.63 -5.04 -4.36
CA ILE A 399 12.10 -5.94 -5.40
C ILE A 399 12.44 -5.35 -6.77
N THR A 400 13.26 -6.04 -7.55
CA THR A 400 13.67 -5.61 -8.90
C THR A 400 13.32 -6.65 -9.95
N ASN A 401 12.63 -6.24 -11.02
CA ASN A 401 12.31 -7.07 -12.19
C ASN A 401 11.64 -8.44 -11.88
N GLY A 402 11.01 -8.59 -10.71
CA GLY A 402 10.33 -9.81 -10.27
C GLY A 402 8.82 -9.71 -10.35
N ILE A 403 8.13 -10.86 -10.36
CA ILE A 403 6.66 -10.92 -10.42
C ILE A 403 6.04 -11.81 -9.35
N GLY A 404 4.82 -11.45 -8.92
CA GLY A 404 4.03 -12.30 -8.04
C GLY A 404 4.58 -12.48 -6.62
N ASN A 405 5.58 -11.68 -6.20
CA ASN A 405 6.11 -11.76 -4.84
C ASN A 405 5.12 -11.15 -3.85
N VAL A 406 5.10 -11.70 -2.64
CA VAL A 406 4.21 -11.26 -1.55
C VAL A 406 5.05 -10.84 -0.35
N VAL A 407 4.84 -9.62 0.12
CA VAL A 407 5.43 -9.11 1.37
C VAL A 407 4.29 -8.93 2.37
N ALA A 408 4.26 -9.72 3.44
CA ALA A 408 3.14 -9.72 4.38
C ALA A 408 3.61 -9.83 5.84
N GLY A 409 2.98 -9.06 6.74
CA GLY A 409 3.16 -9.23 8.18
C GLY A 409 4.51 -8.78 8.76
N ASN A 410 5.33 -8.03 8.01
CA ASN A 410 6.67 -7.62 8.42
C ASN A 410 6.68 -6.31 9.24
N LEU A 411 7.74 -6.11 10.03
CA LEU A 411 8.11 -4.82 10.61
C LEU A 411 9.32 -4.28 9.86
N VAL A 412 9.21 -3.08 9.28
CA VAL A 412 10.24 -2.50 8.43
C VAL A 412 10.57 -1.09 8.89
N GLY A 413 11.77 -0.93 9.48
CA GLY A 413 12.30 0.35 9.96
C GLY A 413 11.98 0.70 11.41
N THR A 414 11.38 -0.22 12.17
CA THR A 414 11.12 -0.08 13.61
C THR A 414 11.92 -1.10 14.42
N ASP A 415 11.88 -0.99 15.74
CA ASP A 415 12.25 -2.08 16.64
C ASP A 415 11.19 -3.20 16.65
N VAL A 416 11.43 -4.25 17.44
CA VAL A 416 10.52 -5.39 17.61
C VAL A 416 9.15 -5.01 18.19
N SER A 417 9.06 -3.91 18.95
CA SER A 417 7.79 -3.40 19.49
C SER A 417 6.92 -2.71 18.43
N GLY A 418 7.55 -2.19 17.37
CA GLY A 418 6.89 -1.37 16.35
C GLY A 418 6.66 0.07 16.77
N ALA A 419 7.23 0.50 17.91
CA ALA A 419 7.03 1.85 18.46
C ALA A 419 8.29 2.71 18.40
N GLN A 420 9.48 2.13 18.32
CA GLN A 420 10.74 2.87 18.23
C GLN A 420 11.30 2.84 16.82
N ARG A 421 11.89 3.97 16.40
CA ARG A 421 12.54 4.08 15.09
C ARG A 421 13.86 3.31 15.11
N LEU A 422 14.00 2.38 14.18
CA LEU A 422 15.23 1.66 13.88
C LEU A 422 15.42 1.63 12.36
N GLY A 423 15.23 2.80 11.74
CA GLY A 423 15.01 2.97 10.31
C GLY A 423 16.11 2.39 9.43
N ASN A 424 15.71 1.92 8.25
CA ASN A 424 16.65 1.77 7.15
C ASN A 424 17.04 3.16 6.61
N LEU A 425 18.24 3.30 6.02
CA LEU A 425 18.74 4.62 5.58
C LEU A 425 18.14 5.10 4.24
N MET A 426 17.39 4.26 3.54
CA MET A 426 16.56 4.64 2.39
C MET A 426 15.09 4.29 2.65
N ALA A 427 14.35 3.87 1.62
CA ALA A 427 12.96 3.48 1.76
C ALA A 427 12.78 2.22 2.59
N GLY A 428 11.60 2.05 3.20
CA GLY A 428 11.24 0.78 3.83
C GLY A 428 11.14 -0.34 2.80
N ILE A 429 10.34 -0.12 1.76
CA ILE A 429 10.16 -1.05 0.65
C ILE A 429 10.31 -0.30 -0.67
N ARG A 430 11.03 -0.88 -1.65
CA ARG A 430 11.12 -0.35 -3.02
C ARG A 430 10.79 -1.43 -4.05
N ILE A 431 9.95 -1.07 -5.01
CA ILE A 431 9.60 -1.89 -6.18
C ILE A 431 10.10 -1.15 -7.44
N PHE A 432 10.97 -1.79 -8.23
CA PHE A 432 11.59 -1.17 -9.42
C PHE A 432 11.58 -2.15 -10.59
N GLY A 433 10.92 -1.79 -11.70
CA GLY A 433 10.76 -2.69 -12.86
C GLY A 433 9.98 -3.99 -12.58
N ALA A 434 9.42 -4.16 -11.37
CA ALA A 434 8.79 -5.39 -10.91
C ALA A 434 7.27 -5.27 -10.92
N ASN A 435 6.59 -6.30 -11.45
CA ASN A 435 5.17 -6.24 -11.79
C ASN A 435 4.33 -7.22 -10.97
N SER A 436 3.06 -6.89 -10.72
CA SER A 436 2.11 -7.82 -10.09
C SER A 436 2.57 -8.37 -8.73
N ASN A 437 3.28 -7.57 -7.94
CA ASN A 437 3.66 -7.93 -6.57
C ASN A 437 2.63 -7.41 -5.57
N ARG A 438 2.52 -8.08 -4.41
CA ARG A 438 1.59 -7.72 -3.33
C ARG A 438 2.34 -7.30 -2.08
N ILE A 439 2.07 -6.09 -1.60
CA ILE A 439 2.53 -5.58 -0.31
C ILE A 439 1.34 -5.53 0.64
N GLY A 440 1.30 -6.48 1.57
CA GLY A 440 0.27 -6.63 2.59
C GLY A 440 -0.92 -7.48 2.14
N GLY A 441 -2.10 -7.20 2.69
CA GLY A 441 -3.34 -7.89 2.38
C GLY A 441 -4.48 -7.48 3.32
N ALA A 442 -5.70 -7.90 3.00
CA ALA A 442 -6.89 -7.50 3.76
C ALA A 442 -6.99 -8.10 5.17
N LEU A 443 -6.23 -9.18 5.44
CA LEU A 443 -6.17 -9.79 6.77
C LEU A 443 -5.22 -8.99 7.67
N ALA A 444 -5.61 -8.76 8.92
CA ALA A 444 -4.76 -8.06 9.90
C ALA A 444 -3.36 -8.70 10.06
N GLY A 445 -3.26 -10.02 9.95
CA GLY A 445 -1.97 -10.73 9.98
C GLY A 445 -1.06 -10.46 8.78
N ALA A 446 -1.62 -10.07 7.63
CA ALA A 446 -0.85 -9.72 6.43
C ALA A 446 -0.29 -8.29 6.46
N ARG A 447 -0.76 -7.44 7.38
CA ARG A 447 -0.35 -6.04 7.53
C ARG A 447 1.16 -5.92 7.75
N ASN A 448 1.84 -5.23 6.86
CA ASN A 448 3.18 -4.74 7.16
C ASN A 448 3.09 -3.43 7.96
N LEU A 449 4.03 -3.24 8.88
CA LEU A 449 4.34 -1.95 9.48
C LEU A 449 5.58 -1.40 8.77
N ILE A 450 5.45 -0.24 8.12
CA ILE A 450 6.50 0.36 7.30
C ILE A 450 6.73 1.80 7.79
N SER A 451 7.63 1.95 8.75
CA SER A 451 7.74 3.14 9.59
C SER A 451 9.18 3.42 9.98
N GLY A 452 9.48 4.67 10.35
CA GLY A 452 10.79 5.05 10.88
C GLY A 452 11.95 5.11 9.87
N ASN A 453 11.72 4.79 8.61
CA ASN A 453 12.74 4.78 7.55
C ASN A 453 13.20 6.20 7.20
N ALA A 454 14.43 6.36 6.73
CA ALA A 454 14.99 7.69 6.44
C ALA A 454 14.47 8.30 5.12
N HIS A 455 13.89 7.49 4.23
CA HIS A 455 13.20 7.95 3.01
C HIS A 455 11.71 7.61 3.07
N SER A 456 11.04 7.47 1.92
CA SER A 456 9.63 7.08 1.87
C SER A 456 9.36 5.70 2.49
N GLY A 457 8.16 5.46 3.01
CA GLY A 457 7.77 4.14 3.51
C GLY A 457 7.85 3.09 2.40
N LEU A 458 7.10 3.32 1.31
CA LEU A 458 7.07 2.48 0.11
C LEU A 458 7.33 3.31 -1.15
N GLU A 459 8.16 2.81 -2.04
CA GLU A 459 8.42 3.38 -3.36
C GLU A 459 8.03 2.41 -4.48
N ILE A 460 7.23 2.88 -5.43
CA ILE A 460 6.86 2.18 -6.66
C ILE A 460 7.45 2.97 -7.84
N MET A 461 8.68 2.63 -8.18
CA MET A 461 9.51 3.36 -9.14
C MET A 461 9.25 2.90 -10.57
N ALA A 462 9.90 3.56 -11.54
CA ALA A 462 9.78 3.29 -12.98
C ALA A 462 9.71 1.79 -13.35
N GLY A 463 8.77 1.45 -14.24
CA GLY A 463 8.55 0.11 -14.77
C GLY A 463 7.82 -0.88 -13.84
N ALA A 464 7.38 -0.46 -12.65
CA ALA A 464 6.69 -1.32 -11.69
C ALA A 464 5.15 -1.18 -11.80
N THR A 465 4.51 -2.08 -12.54
CA THR A 465 3.07 -2.01 -12.89
C THR A 465 2.24 -3.13 -12.26
N GLY A 466 0.96 -2.86 -12.02
CA GLY A 466 0.02 -3.87 -11.52
C GLY A 466 0.30 -4.31 -10.08
N ASN A 467 1.09 -3.56 -9.31
CA ASN A 467 1.38 -3.91 -7.92
C ASN A 467 0.21 -3.52 -7.01
N LEU A 468 0.00 -4.32 -5.96
CA LEU A 468 -1.11 -4.20 -5.03
C LEU A 468 -0.60 -3.92 -3.62
N VAL A 469 -1.00 -2.80 -3.03
CA VAL A 469 -0.59 -2.37 -1.69
C VAL A 469 -1.83 -2.32 -0.79
N GLN A 470 -1.97 -3.25 0.15
CA GLN A 470 -3.20 -3.39 0.93
C GLN A 470 -2.97 -3.59 2.42
N GLY A 471 -3.81 -2.97 3.25
CA GLY A 471 -3.92 -3.24 4.67
C GLY A 471 -2.65 -2.93 5.48
N ASN A 472 -1.72 -2.15 4.94
CA ASN A 472 -0.46 -1.79 5.59
C ASN A 472 -0.62 -0.58 6.51
N TYR A 473 0.21 -0.50 7.54
CA TYR A 473 0.39 0.70 8.37
C TYR A 473 1.73 1.35 8.00
N ILE A 474 1.69 2.62 7.61
CA ILE A 474 2.83 3.33 7.05
C ILE A 474 2.99 4.67 7.76
N GLY A 475 4.14 4.84 8.44
CA GLY A 475 4.49 6.04 9.21
C GLY A 475 3.88 6.11 10.63
N THR A 476 3.27 5.01 11.09
CA THR A 476 2.64 4.89 12.42
C THR A 476 3.28 3.77 13.25
N ASP A 477 2.85 3.63 14.50
CA ASP A 477 3.15 2.48 15.34
C ASP A 477 2.27 1.26 15.00
N LEU A 478 2.51 0.12 15.65
CA LEU A 478 1.76 -1.12 15.38
C LEU A 478 0.25 -0.98 15.67
N ALA A 479 -0.13 -0.09 16.58
CA ALA A 479 -1.53 0.20 16.92
C ALA A 479 -2.19 1.19 15.95
N GLY A 480 -1.42 1.96 15.18
CA GLY A 480 -1.92 3.01 14.29
C GLY A 480 -2.42 4.26 15.02
N HIS A 481 -1.87 4.54 16.20
CA HIS A 481 -2.27 5.66 17.07
C HIS A 481 -1.14 6.64 17.40
N LEU A 482 0.11 6.31 17.07
CA LEU A 482 1.26 7.20 17.25
C LEU A 482 2.05 7.29 15.95
N ALA A 483 2.65 8.45 15.68
CA ALA A 483 3.51 8.65 14.53
C ALA A 483 4.90 8.04 14.78
N VAL A 484 5.36 7.22 13.83
CA VAL A 484 6.72 6.69 13.73
C VAL A 484 7.21 7.02 12.32
N SER A 485 7.49 8.30 12.11
CA SER A 485 7.58 8.91 10.79
C SER A 485 8.63 8.28 9.87
N ASN A 486 8.23 8.01 8.63
CA ASN A 486 9.18 7.91 7.52
C ASN A 486 9.70 9.31 7.14
N GLY A 487 10.89 9.36 6.55
CA GLY A 487 11.61 10.61 6.32
C GLY A 487 11.09 11.47 5.17
N VAL A 488 10.31 10.87 4.25
CA VAL A 488 9.68 11.54 3.11
C VAL A 488 8.21 11.11 3.05
N ASP A 489 7.75 10.51 1.94
CA ASP A 489 6.34 10.18 1.72
C ASP A 489 5.96 8.89 2.45
N GLY A 490 4.68 8.67 2.72
CA GLY A 490 4.21 7.34 3.06
C GLY A 490 4.41 6.39 1.88
N ILE A 491 3.84 6.75 0.73
CA ILE A 491 3.95 6.00 -0.53
C ILE A 491 4.32 6.95 -1.67
N HIS A 492 5.39 6.63 -2.41
CA HIS A 492 5.85 7.36 -3.59
C HIS A 492 5.65 6.52 -4.86
N ILE A 493 5.10 7.11 -5.93
CA ILE A 493 4.69 6.38 -7.15
C ILE A 493 5.13 7.13 -8.41
N GLU A 494 5.91 6.46 -9.25
CA GLU A 494 6.38 6.93 -10.56
C GLU A 494 5.89 6.04 -11.72
N SER A 495 5.13 4.99 -11.43
CA SER A 495 4.74 3.94 -12.40
C SER A 495 3.23 3.77 -12.55
N PRO A 496 2.77 3.20 -13.67
CA PRO A 496 1.34 3.12 -13.98
C PRO A 496 0.65 1.89 -13.40
N ARG A 497 -0.68 1.98 -13.29
CA ARG A 497 -1.61 0.86 -13.02
C ARG A 497 -1.33 0.10 -11.73
N ASN A 498 -0.91 0.79 -10.67
CA ASN A 498 -0.80 0.23 -9.33
C ASN A 498 -2.07 0.51 -8.52
N THR A 499 -2.38 -0.37 -7.56
CA THR A 499 -3.53 -0.22 -6.67
C THR A 499 -3.06 -0.05 -5.23
N ILE A 500 -3.41 1.10 -4.64
CA ILE A 500 -3.17 1.42 -3.23
C ILE A 500 -4.50 1.33 -2.49
N GLY A 501 -4.64 0.27 -1.71
CA GLY A 501 -5.80 -0.06 -0.91
C GLY A 501 -6.78 -0.98 -1.64
N GLY A 502 -8.07 -0.78 -1.42
CA GLY A 502 -9.13 -1.57 -2.05
C GLY A 502 -10.46 -1.45 -1.33
N THR A 503 -11.50 -2.00 -1.95
CA THR A 503 -12.91 -1.85 -1.51
C THR A 503 -13.33 -2.84 -0.42
N VAL A 504 -12.60 -3.94 -0.26
CA VAL A 504 -12.91 -4.94 0.77
C VAL A 504 -12.42 -4.48 2.14
N SER A 505 -13.16 -4.81 3.20
CA SER A 505 -12.76 -4.48 4.58
C SER A 505 -11.34 -4.97 4.88
N GLY A 506 -10.53 -4.10 5.49
CA GLY A 506 -9.12 -4.36 5.79
C GLY A 506 -8.14 -4.17 4.63
N ALA A 507 -8.59 -3.94 3.38
CA ALA A 507 -7.69 -3.65 2.27
C ALA A 507 -7.13 -2.22 2.28
N GLY A 508 -7.83 -1.27 2.90
CA GLY A 508 -7.36 0.10 3.09
C GLY A 508 -6.07 0.18 3.88
N ASN A 509 -5.11 0.98 3.43
CA ASN A 509 -3.88 1.26 4.17
C ASN A 509 -4.11 2.42 5.15
N LEU A 510 -3.40 2.40 6.29
CA LEU A 510 -3.24 3.56 7.16
C LEU A 510 -1.92 4.26 6.81
N ILE A 511 -1.99 5.49 6.34
CA ILE A 511 -0.85 6.24 5.81
C ILE A 511 -0.82 7.60 6.49
N SER A 512 -0.08 7.68 7.59
CA SER A 512 -0.10 8.83 8.50
C SER A 512 1.26 9.01 9.17
N GLY A 513 1.53 10.20 9.70
CA GLY A 513 2.77 10.49 10.43
C GLY A 513 3.99 10.69 9.54
N ASN A 514 3.87 10.75 8.21
CA ASN A 514 5.00 10.90 7.30
C ASN A 514 5.45 12.37 7.18
N ARG A 515 6.74 12.60 6.91
CA ARG A 515 7.35 13.94 6.88
C ARG A 515 7.02 14.77 5.64
N THR A 516 6.50 14.17 4.59
CA THR A 516 5.95 14.88 3.42
C THR A 516 4.52 14.43 3.17
N ASN A 517 4.23 13.82 2.02
CA ASN A 517 2.88 13.43 1.63
C ASN A 517 2.50 12.07 2.24
N GLY A 518 1.20 11.82 2.40
CA GLY A 518 0.74 10.46 2.61
C GLY A 518 1.03 9.61 1.37
N ILE A 519 0.49 10.01 0.22
CA ILE A 519 0.75 9.38 -1.08
C ILE A 519 1.18 10.45 -2.09
N PHE A 520 2.25 10.22 -2.84
CA PHE A 520 2.71 11.12 -3.90
C PHE A 520 2.87 10.39 -5.23
N LEU A 521 2.20 10.90 -6.26
CA LEU A 521 2.27 10.42 -7.65
C LEU A 521 2.98 11.47 -8.48
N THR A 522 4.07 11.09 -9.14
CA THR A 522 4.89 12.04 -9.89
C THR A 522 5.28 11.55 -11.27
N GLY A 523 5.27 12.46 -12.23
CA GLY A 523 5.68 12.22 -13.61
C GLY A 523 4.62 11.55 -14.48
N ASN A 524 4.80 11.65 -15.79
CA ASN A 524 3.83 11.21 -16.78
C ASN A 524 3.60 9.67 -16.81
N GLN A 525 4.52 8.90 -16.22
CA GLN A 525 4.43 7.45 -16.12
C GLN A 525 3.55 7.00 -14.94
N ALA A 526 3.32 7.84 -13.94
CA ALA A 526 2.41 7.54 -12.83
C ALA A 526 0.94 7.66 -13.25
N ALA A 527 0.53 6.86 -14.23
CA ALA A 527 -0.78 6.95 -14.89
C ALA A 527 -1.70 5.76 -14.58
N GLY A 528 -3.00 6.02 -14.49
CA GLY A 528 -3.98 4.94 -14.31
C GLY A 528 -3.86 4.20 -12.98
N ASN A 529 -3.28 4.83 -11.95
CA ASN A 529 -3.22 4.28 -10.60
C ASN A 529 -4.57 4.42 -9.89
N LEU A 530 -4.83 3.48 -8.99
CA LEU A 530 -6.06 3.41 -8.20
C LEU A 530 -5.74 3.58 -6.72
N ILE A 531 -6.38 4.54 -6.06
CA ILE A 531 -6.18 4.80 -4.63
C ILE A 531 -7.53 4.69 -3.94
N GLN A 532 -7.75 3.64 -3.15
CA GLN A 532 -9.08 3.29 -2.62
C GLN A 532 -9.09 2.85 -1.15
N GLY A 533 -10.07 3.33 -0.40
CA GLY A 533 -10.37 2.84 0.95
C GLY A 533 -9.30 3.17 2.00
N ASN A 534 -8.36 4.06 1.72
CA ASN A 534 -7.24 4.37 2.60
C ASN A 534 -7.63 5.40 3.68
N PHE A 535 -6.94 5.33 4.81
CA PHE A 535 -7.00 6.30 5.91
C PHE A 535 -5.70 7.10 5.87
N ILE A 536 -5.80 8.40 5.59
CA ILE A 536 -4.65 9.25 5.28
C ILE A 536 -4.64 10.48 6.19
N GLY A 537 -3.63 10.55 7.06
CA GLY A 537 -3.45 11.63 8.04
C GLY A 537 -4.18 11.42 9.36
N THR A 538 -4.90 10.32 9.52
CA THR A 538 -5.70 10.00 10.72
C THR A 538 -5.11 8.82 11.52
N THR A 539 -5.67 8.56 12.71
CA THR A 539 -5.50 7.31 13.45
C THR A 539 -6.23 6.15 12.78
N ALA A 540 -5.91 4.91 13.17
CA ALA A 540 -6.52 3.70 12.61
C ALA A 540 -8.06 3.63 12.70
N ASP A 541 -8.67 4.35 13.65
CA ASP A 541 -10.12 4.46 13.81
C ASP A 541 -10.76 5.62 13.01
N GLY A 542 -9.94 6.47 12.38
CA GLY A 542 -10.36 7.61 11.59
C GLY A 542 -11.00 8.76 12.38
N LYS A 543 -10.73 8.84 13.69
CA LYS A 543 -11.35 9.84 14.59
C LYS A 543 -10.41 10.92 15.10
N ALA A 544 -9.10 10.68 15.08
CA ALA A 544 -8.08 11.64 15.48
C ALA A 544 -7.04 11.84 14.38
N GLY A 545 -6.32 12.96 14.44
CA GLY A 545 -5.28 13.31 13.48
C GLY A 545 -3.91 12.78 13.90
N LEU A 546 -3.17 12.21 12.96
CA LEU A 546 -1.74 11.90 13.08
C LEU A 546 -0.88 12.73 12.12
N MET A 547 -1.50 13.32 11.09
CA MET A 547 -0.92 14.22 10.10
C MET A 547 0.14 13.58 9.20
N ASN A 548 0.02 13.78 7.88
CA ASN A 548 1.19 13.81 7.01
C ASN A 548 1.58 15.28 6.82
N TYR A 549 2.87 15.61 6.92
CA TYR A 549 3.31 16.99 7.14
C TYR A 549 3.12 17.90 5.92
N TRP A 550 3.11 17.36 4.70
CA TRP A 550 2.93 18.16 3.49
C TRP A 550 1.49 18.10 2.96
N ALA A 551 1.05 16.95 2.44
CA ALA A 551 -0.30 16.76 1.93
C ALA A 551 -0.83 15.37 2.28
N GLY A 552 -2.14 15.15 2.09
CA GLY A 552 -2.70 13.80 2.12
C GLY A 552 -2.30 13.01 0.88
N ILE A 553 -2.74 13.47 -0.29
CA ILE A 553 -2.43 12.89 -1.60
C ILE A 553 -1.94 13.98 -2.55
N GLY A 554 -0.76 13.80 -3.13
CA GLY A 554 -0.20 14.70 -4.13
C GLY A 554 -0.11 14.08 -5.52
N ILE A 555 -0.48 14.83 -6.55
CA ILE A 555 -0.36 14.44 -7.96
C ILE A 555 0.43 15.53 -8.69
N SER A 556 1.62 15.21 -9.20
CA SER A 556 2.44 16.14 -9.99
C SER A 556 2.72 15.58 -11.37
N HIS A 557 2.19 16.24 -12.41
CA HIS A 557 2.37 15.83 -13.81
C HIS A 557 1.92 14.39 -14.14
N ALA A 558 1.07 13.79 -13.30
CA ALA A 558 0.64 12.40 -13.37
C ALA A 558 -0.83 12.30 -13.87
N PRO A 559 -1.09 11.67 -15.04
CA PRO A 559 -2.41 11.69 -15.67
C PRO A 559 -3.29 10.47 -15.35
N GLY A 560 -4.61 10.64 -15.43
CA GLY A 560 -5.54 9.52 -15.54
C GLY A 560 -5.66 8.62 -14.30
N ASN A 561 -5.37 9.14 -13.10
CA ASN A 561 -5.47 8.38 -11.84
C ASN A 561 -6.87 8.50 -11.23
N LEU A 562 -7.31 7.44 -10.53
CA LEU A 562 -8.58 7.42 -9.80
C LEU A 562 -8.34 7.43 -8.28
N ILE A 563 -8.79 8.49 -7.63
CA ILE A 563 -8.78 8.65 -6.18
C ILE A 563 -10.20 8.40 -5.65
N GLY A 564 -10.36 7.26 -5.01
CA GLY A 564 -11.63 6.76 -4.48
C GLY A 564 -12.39 5.92 -5.51
N GLY A 565 -13.69 6.16 -5.63
CA GLY A 565 -14.56 5.48 -6.58
C GLY A 565 -15.99 5.32 -6.06
N THR A 566 -16.87 4.79 -6.92
CA THR A 566 -18.30 4.63 -6.64
C THR A 566 -18.66 3.31 -5.96
N THR A 567 -17.74 2.34 -5.93
CA THR A 567 -17.95 1.07 -5.23
C THR A 567 -17.94 1.31 -3.72
N PRO A 568 -18.86 0.72 -2.92
CA PRO A 568 -18.79 0.78 -1.47
C PRO A 568 -17.40 0.39 -0.94
N GLY A 569 -16.84 1.20 -0.05
CA GLY A 569 -15.49 1.03 0.49
C GLY A 569 -14.36 1.61 -0.38
N ALA A 570 -14.64 2.13 -1.58
CA ALA A 570 -13.62 2.76 -2.43
C ALA A 570 -13.16 4.13 -1.91
N GLY A 571 -14.03 4.89 -1.24
CA GLY A 571 -13.73 6.23 -0.74
C GLY A 571 -12.55 6.27 0.25
N ASN A 572 -11.62 7.18 0.04
CA ASN A 572 -10.54 7.44 1.00
C ASN A 572 -10.99 8.45 2.07
N LEU A 573 -10.46 8.32 3.28
CA LEU A 573 -10.52 9.34 4.32
C LEU A 573 -9.20 10.14 4.31
N VAL A 574 -9.26 11.42 3.95
CA VAL A 574 -8.08 12.30 3.83
C VAL A 574 -8.28 13.53 4.71
N SER A 575 -7.72 13.47 5.91
CA SER A 575 -8.06 14.40 7.00
C SER A 575 -6.86 14.65 7.91
N ALA A 576 -6.86 15.80 8.59
CA ALA A 576 -5.80 16.26 9.49
C ALA A 576 -4.39 16.31 8.87
N ASN A 577 -4.28 16.41 7.54
CA ASN A 577 -2.99 16.55 6.88
C ASN A 577 -2.50 18.01 6.89
N ALA A 578 -1.20 18.14 6.63
CA ALA A 578 -0.42 19.35 6.44
C ALA A 578 -0.09 20.15 7.70
N ILE A 579 1.15 20.65 7.74
CA ILE A 579 1.56 21.77 8.60
C ILE A 579 1.18 23.10 7.94
N ALA A 580 1.48 24.24 8.57
CA ALA A 580 1.13 25.56 8.04
C ALA A 580 1.80 25.92 6.71
N ASP A 581 2.97 25.34 6.43
CA ASP A 581 3.71 25.50 5.17
C ASP A 581 3.47 24.33 4.19
N GLY A 582 2.49 23.46 4.50
CA GLY A 582 2.15 22.30 3.67
C GLY A 582 1.19 22.66 2.53
N ASP A 583 0.43 21.67 2.10
CA ASP A 583 -0.48 21.76 0.96
C ASP A 583 -1.84 21.11 1.30
N ALA A 584 -2.74 21.01 0.32
CA ALA A 584 -4.10 20.53 0.49
C ALA A 584 -4.21 19.08 0.97
N GLY A 585 -5.43 18.68 1.35
CA GLY A 585 -5.77 17.27 1.52
C GLY A 585 -5.42 16.48 0.26
N ILE A 586 -5.84 16.98 -0.91
CA ILE A 586 -5.45 16.46 -2.22
C ILE A 586 -4.97 17.61 -3.12
N PHE A 587 -3.76 17.54 -3.68
CA PHE A 587 -3.30 18.52 -4.68
C PHE A 587 -3.04 17.89 -6.05
N LEU A 588 -3.23 18.69 -7.10
CA LEU A 588 -2.90 18.36 -8.49
C LEU A 588 -2.09 19.52 -9.09
N ILE A 589 -0.86 19.26 -9.51
CA ILE A 589 0.05 20.28 -10.02
C ILE A 589 0.62 19.92 -11.39
N GLY A 590 0.66 20.92 -12.27
CA GLY A 590 1.33 20.84 -13.56
C GLY A 590 0.47 20.27 -14.69
N SER A 591 0.79 20.66 -15.92
CA SER A 591 -0.05 20.39 -17.11
C SER A 591 -0.19 18.91 -17.47
N GLY A 592 0.66 18.05 -16.90
CA GLY A 592 0.54 16.60 -17.00
C GLY A 592 -0.50 15.98 -16.04
N ALA A 593 -0.91 16.69 -14.99
CA ALA A 593 -1.93 16.23 -14.03
C ALA A 593 -3.33 16.43 -14.62
N LYS A 594 -3.65 15.64 -15.64
CA LYS A 594 -4.90 15.71 -16.41
C LYS A 594 -5.65 14.40 -16.45
N GLY A 595 -6.97 14.47 -16.61
CA GLY A 595 -7.83 13.29 -16.69
C GLY A 595 -7.92 12.49 -15.39
N ASN A 596 -7.47 13.06 -14.26
CA ASN A 596 -7.62 12.43 -12.95
C ASN A 596 -9.07 12.55 -12.48
N VAL A 597 -9.52 11.56 -11.71
CA VAL A 597 -10.88 11.46 -11.18
C VAL A 597 -10.82 11.31 -9.66
N ILE A 598 -11.51 12.19 -8.94
CA ILE A 598 -11.62 12.15 -7.47
C ILE A 598 -13.08 11.90 -7.12
N GLN A 599 -13.44 10.76 -6.55
CA GLN A 599 -14.83 10.37 -6.29
C GLN A 599 -15.02 9.62 -4.98
N GLY A 600 -16.14 9.87 -4.29
CA GLY A 600 -16.56 9.10 -3.12
C GLY A 600 -15.68 9.29 -1.87
N ASN A 601 -14.79 10.30 -1.84
CA ASN A 601 -13.87 10.51 -0.72
C ASN A 601 -14.45 11.39 0.38
N LYS A 602 -13.91 11.29 1.60
CA LYS A 602 -14.15 12.21 2.72
C LYS A 602 -12.88 13.02 2.97
N LEU A 603 -12.97 14.33 2.78
CA LEU A 603 -11.85 15.27 2.88
C LEU A 603 -12.12 16.30 4.00
N GLY A 604 -11.35 16.22 5.08
CA GLY A 604 -11.44 17.17 6.21
C GLY A 604 -12.46 16.81 7.30
N THR A 605 -13.03 15.61 7.27
CA THR A 605 -13.96 15.10 8.28
C THR A 605 -13.41 13.88 9.02
N ASP A 606 -14.07 13.47 10.10
CA ASP A 606 -13.89 12.14 10.66
C ASP A 606 -14.45 11.04 9.72
N ILE A 607 -14.23 9.77 10.07
CA ILE A 607 -14.73 8.63 9.29
C ILE A 607 -16.25 8.62 9.11
N THR A 608 -17.02 9.23 10.00
CA THR A 608 -18.48 9.31 9.89
C THR A 608 -18.94 10.41 8.93
N GLY A 609 -18.13 11.44 8.71
CA GLY A 609 -18.50 12.62 7.93
C GLY A 609 -19.38 13.60 8.71
N THR A 610 -19.35 13.54 10.05
CA THR A 610 -20.22 14.37 10.91
C THR A 610 -19.45 15.31 11.82
N LEU A 611 -18.15 15.04 12.03
CA LEU A 611 -17.24 15.88 12.82
C LEU A 611 -16.10 16.40 11.94
N SER A 612 -15.62 17.61 12.26
CA SER A 612 -14.45 18.18 11.58
C SER A 612 -13.19 17.45 12.02
N LEU A 613 -12.36 17.11 11.03
CA LEU A 613 -10.99 16.67 11.19
C LEU A 613 -10.19 17.31 10.04
N GLY A 614 -10.35 18.63 9.91
CA GLY A 614 -9.93 19.40 8.74
C GLY A 614 -8.47 19.21 8.37
N ASN A 615 -8.18 19.18 7.07
CA ASN A 615 -6.82 19.45 6.63
C ASN A 615 -6.46 20.90 6.98
N ARG A 616 -5.17 21.15 7.20
CA ARG A 616 -4.66 22.49 7.54
C ARG A 616 -4.83 23.49 6.41
N HIS A 617 -4.88 22.99 5.18
CA HIS A 617 -5.16 23.72 3.95
C HIS A 617 -6.46 23.20 3.32
N GLU A 618 -6.61 23.36 2.01
CA GLU A 618 -7.85 23.13 1.29
C GLU A 618 -8.19 21.65 1.23
N GLY A 619 -9.44 21.33 0.92
CA GLY A 619 -9.81 19.94 0.59
C GLY A 619 -9.12 19.46 -0.69
N VAL A 620 -9.27 20.23 -1.76
CA VAL A 620 -8.63 19.95 -3.07
C VAL A 620 -8.00 21.20 -3.67
N TYR A 621 -6.74 21.12 -4.06
CA TYR A 621 -6.00 22.18 -4.75
C TYR A 621 -5.59 21.76 -6.17
N LEU A 622 -5.76 22.67 -7.15
CA LEU A 622 -5.35 22.46 -8.53
C LEU A 622 -4.53 23.65 -9.01
N GLU A 623 -3.31 23.39 -9.49
CA GLU A 623 -2.46 24.40 -10.08
C GLU A 623 -1.92 23.94 -11.44
N ASN A 624 -2.19 24.69 -12.50
CA ASN A 624 -1.80 24.31 -13.86
C ASN A 624 -2.31 22.90 -14.28
N ALA A 625 -3.40 22.41 -13.69
CA ALA A 625 -3.88 21.03 -13.82
C ALA A 625 -5.23 20.97 -14.57
N PRO A 626 -5.22 20.78 -15.91
CA PRO A 626 -6.44 20.84 -16.70
C PRO A 626 -7.18 19.50 -16.79
N SER A 627 -8.48 19.57 -17.13
CA SER A 627 -9.27 18.40 -17.56
C SER A 627 -9.40 17.26 -16.53
N ASN A 628 -9.54 17.60 -15.25
CA ASN A 628 -9.82 16.64 -14.18
C ASN A 628 -11.30 16.64 -13.78
N THR A 629 -11.76 15.55 -13.16
CA THR A 629 -13.12 15.41 -12.65
C THR A 629 -13.12 15.24 -11.13
N ILE A 630 -13.87 16.08 -10.44
CA ILE A 630 -14.06 16.04 -8.99
C ILE A 630 -15.54 15.76 -8.73
N GLY A 631 -15.83 14.55 -8.28
CA GLY A 631 -17.16 14.00 -8.04
C GLY A 631 -17.74 13.30 -9.27
N GLY A 632 -19.06 13.16 -9.33
CA GLY A 632 -19.77 12.48 -10.41
C GLY A 632 -21.29 12.58 -10.23
N ILE A 633 -22.05 12.13 -11.23
CA ILE A 633 -23.52 12.28 -11.28
C ILE A 633 -24.30 11.29 -10.40
N THR A 634 -23.62 10.43 -9.64
CA THR A 634 -24.25 9.46 -8.74
C THR A 634 -23.92 9.81 -7.29
N ALA A 635 -24.82 9.49 -6.35
CA ALA A 635 -24.58 9.76 -4.93
C ALA A 635 -23.30 9.09 -4.41
N ALA A 636 -22.92 7.91 -4.94
CA ALA A 636 -21.70 7.22 -4.56
C ALA A 636 -20.41 7.89 -5.09
N ALA A 637 -20.52 8.72 -6.13
CA ALA A 637 -19.38 9.47 -6.66
C ALA A 637 -19.11 10.76 -5.88
N ALA A 638 -20.06 11.22 -5.06
CA ALA A 638 -19.97 12.46 -4.30
C ALA A 638 -18.77 12.43 -3.34
N ASN A 639 -17.89 13.42 -3.45
CA ASN A 639 -16.94 13.67 -2.37
C ASN A 639 -17.60 14.53 -1.29
N LEU A 640 -17.31 14.22 -0.03
CA LEU A 640 -17.60 15.08 1.12
C LEU A 640 -16.36 15.94 1.39
N ILE A 641 -16.45 17.24 1.15
CA ILE A 641 -15.31 18.19 1.22
C ILE A 641 -15.67 19.29 2.22
N SER A 642 -15.33 19.05 3.49
CA SER A 642 -15.92 19.79 4.60
C SER A 642 -14.95 19.93 5.76
N GLY A 643 -15.11 20.97 6.55
CA GLY A 643 -14.32 21.21 7.77
C GLY A 643 -12.84 21.54 7.54
N ASN A 644 -12.40 21.78 6.31
CA ASN A 644 -11.02 22.18 6.00
C ASN A 644 -10.75 23.61 6.47
N GLN A 645 -9.49 23.90 6.84
CA GLN A 645 -9.14 25.18 7.47
C GLN A 645 -8.96 26.34 6.49
N THR A 646 -9.10 26.10 5.19
CA THR A 646 -9.14 27.13 4.16
C THR A 646 -10.29 26.85 3.19
N TRP A 647 -10.05 26.70 1.88
CA TRP A 647 -11.09 26.45 0.88
C TRP A 647 -11.58 25.00 0.87
N GLY A 648 -12.77 24.78 0.32
CA GLY A 648 -13.15 23.43 -0.10
C GLY A 648 -12.33 22.99 -1.31
N LEU A 649 -12.44 23.75 -2.41
CA LEU A 649 -11.70 23.55 -3.64
C LEU A 649 -11.08 24.88 -4.12
N TYR A 650 -9.82 24.84 -4.55
CA TYR A 650 -9.10 26.02 -5.04
C TYR A 650 -8.37 25.72 -6.35
N LEU A 651 -8.68 26.48 -7.40
CA LEU A 651 -8.18 26.28 -8.76
C LEU A 651 -7.38 27.50 -9.21
N VAL A 652 -6.12 27.28 -9.61
CA VAL A 652 -5.19 28.30 -10.12
C VAL A 652 -4.67 27.85 -11.48
N ASN A 653 -4.82 28.70 -12.51
CA ASN A 653 -4.45 28.39 -13.89
C ASN A 653 -4.90 27.00 -14.39
N SER A 654 -6.04 26.52 -13.87
CA SER A 654 -6.52 25.14 -14.06
C SER A 654 -7.85 25.16 -14.79
N SER A 655 -7.79 24.85 -16.09
CA SER A 655 -8.92 24.98 -17.01
C SER A 655 -9.55 23.64 -17.38
N TRP A 656 -10.79 23.65 -17.86
CA TRP A 656 -11.48 22.45 -18.37
C TRP A 656 -11.79 21.37 -17.32
N ASN A 657 -11.79 21.71 -16.03
CA ASN A 657 -12.14 20.78 -14.97
C ASN A 657 -13.66 20.69 -14.78
N VAL A 658 -14.13 19.53 -14.30
CA VAL A 658 -15.53 19.26 -14.00
C VAL A 658 -15.68 18.99 -12.50
N ILE A 659 -16.47 19.81 -11.82
CA ILE A 659 -16.78 19.70 -10.39
C ILE A 659 -18.27 19.42 -10.28
N GLN A 660 -18.66 18.19 -9.95
CA GLN A 660 -20.06 17.77 -10.01
C GLN A 660 -20.45 16.79 -8.91
N GLY A 661 -21.68 16.91 -8.40
CA GLY A 661 -22.27 15.99 -7.44
C GLY A 661 -21.60 15.94 -6.06
N ASN A 662 -20.74 16.91 -5.71
CA ASN A 662 -20.05 16.93 -4.42
C ASN A 662 -20.92 17.51 -3.29
N LEU A 663 -20.60 17.13 -2.05
CA LEU A 663 -21.08 17.75 -0.83
C LEU A 663 -19.96 18.62 -0.24
N ILE A 664 -20.09 19.94 -0.32
CA ILE A 664 -19.03 20.88 0.06
C ILE A 664 -19.54 21.75 1.21
N GLY A 665 -18.86 21.68 2.35
CA GLY A 665 -19.17 22.43 3.58
C GLY A 665 -20.38 21.91 4.38
N THR A 666 -20.94 20.77 4.01
CA THR A 666 -22.02 20.08 4.76
C THR A 666 -21.49 18.86 5.51
N LYS A 667 -22.26 18.31 6.45
CA LYS A 667 -22.06 16.95 6.95
C LYS A 667 -22.44 15.94 5.86
N ALA A 668 -22.21 14.66 6.13
CA ALA A 668 -22.57 13.57 5.22
C ALA A 668 -24.08 13.49 4.85
N ASP A 669 -24.95 14.20 5.57
CA ASP A 669 -26.38 14.31 5.25
C ASP A 669 -26.67 15.32 4.11
N GLY A 670 -25.69 16.10 3.67
CA GLY A 670 -25.85 17.14 2.64
C GLY A 670 -26.70 18.33 3.09
N ILE A 671 -26.99 18.45 4.38
CA ILE A 671 -27.89 19.48 4.92
C ILE A 671 -27.27 20.19 6.10
N SER A 672 -26.73 19.46 7.08
CA SER A 672 -26.20 20.07 8.31
C SER A 672 -24.85 20.73 8.08
N ALA A 673 -24.53 21.79 8.82
CA ALA A 673 -23.31 22.55 8.65
C ALA A 673 -22.04 21.78 9.07
N LEU A 674 -21.01 21.85 8.22
CA LEU A 674 -19.62 21.48 8.50
C LEU A 674 -18.68 22.28 7.58
N GLY A 675 -18.84 23.60 7.60
CA GLY A 675 -18.25 24.53 6.64
C GLY A 675 -16.72 24.50 6.57
N ASN A 676 -16.18 24.69 5.36
CA ASN A 676 -14.78 25.09 5.20
C ASN A 676 -14.61 26.56 5.62
N ILE A 677 -13.43 26.98 6.07
CA ILE A 677 -13.24 28.34 6.61
C ILE A 677 -13.36 29.40 5.51
N PHE A 678 -12.83 29.17 4.31
CA PHE A 678 -12.87 30.11 3.18
C PHE A 678 -13.97 29.74 2.18
N HIS A 679 -13.86 30.22 0.93
CA HIS A 679 -14.82 29.91 -0.13
C HIS A 679 -14.93 28.40 -0.35
N SER A 680 -16.14 27.92 -0.63
CA SER A 680 -16.32 26.49 -0.89
C SER A 680 -15.66 26.06 -2.20
N VAL A 681 -15.80 26.86 -3.27
CA VAL A 681 -15.07 26.70 -4.53
C VAL A 681 -14.53 28.04 -4.97
N GLU A 682 -13.24 28.12 -5.29
CA GLU A 682 -12.63 29.31 -5.89
C GLU A 682 -11.88 28.99 -7.19
N CYS A 683 -12.21 29.74 -8.24
CA CYS A 683 -11.47 29.79 -9.51
C CYS A 683 -10.68 31.10 -9.56
N GLU A 684 -9.37 31.00 -9.33
CA GLU A 684 -8.43 32.11 -9.44
C GLU A 684 -7.93 32.30 -10.87
N THR A 685 -6.99 33.23 -11.06
CA THR A 685 -6.40 33.64 -12.34
C THR A 685 -6.09 32.45 -13.25
N GLY A 686 -6.65 32.47 -14.47
CA GLY A 686 -6.40 31.48 -15.52
C GLY A 686 -7.20 30.17 -15.36
N ALA A 687 -8.04 30.03 -14.34
CA ALA A 687 -8.97 28.91 -14.21
C ALA A 687 -10.20 29.13 -15.10
N ASN A 688 -10.08 28.80 -16.39
CA ASN A 688 -11.09 29.05 -17.41
C ASN A 688 -11.82 27.77 -17.84
N ASN A 689 -13.00 27.92 -18.43
CA ASN A 689 -13.74 26.79 -19.05
C ASN A 689 -14.05 25.63 -18.09
N ASN A 690 -14.21 25.90 -16.80
CA ASN A 690 -14.58 24.87 -15.82
C ASN A 690 -16.11 24.72 -15.73
N MET A 691 -16.56 23.50 -15.48
CA MET A 691 -17.96 23.17 -15.21
C MET A 691 -18.14 22.92 -13.72
N ILE A 692 -18.92 23.76 -13.04
CA ILE A 692 -19.30 23.62 -11.65
C ILE A 692 -20.79 23.28 -11.63
N GLY A 693 -21.11 22.00 -11.44
CA GLY A 693 -22.48 21.48 -11.48
C GLY A 693 -22.87 20.92 -12.85
N GLY A 694 -24.15 21.01 -13.20
CA GLY A 694 -24.73 20.53 -14.46
C GLY A 694 -26.13 19.94 -14.30
N ALA A 695 -26.61 19.23 -15.32
CA ALA A 695 -27.90 18.53 -15.30
C ALA A 695 -27.79 17.08 -14.77
N GLY A 696 -28.92 16.41 -14.56
CA GLY A 696 -28.97 14.95 -14.39
C GLY A 696 -28.20 14.38 -13.19
N GLY A 697 -28.16 15.10 -12.06
CA GLY A 697 -27.43 14.69 -10.85
C GLY A 697 -26.03 15.28 -10.71
N ALA A 698 -25.58 16.10 -11.66
CA ALA A 698 -24.29 16.79 -11.58
C ALA A 698 -24.25 17.96 -10.57
N ALA A 699 -25.41 18.39 -10.05
CA ALA A 699 -25.50 19.48 -9.07
C ALA A 699 -24.66 19.21 -7.82
N ASN A 700 -23.76 20.14 -7.47
CA ASN A 700 -23.09 20.11 -6.17
C ASN A 700 -24.02 20.68 -5.10
N THR A 701 -23.87 20.21 -3.87
CA THR A 701 -24.36 20.88 -2.67
C THR A 701 -23.21 21.71 -2.11
N ILE A 702 -23.34 23.04 -2.13
CA ILE A 702 -22.31 24.00 -1.73
C ILE A 702 -22.88 24.89 -0.63
N ALA A 703 -22.38 24.74 0.59
CA ALA A 703 -22.98 25.46 1.70
C ALA A 703 -21.98 25.79 2.80
N TYR A 704 -22.37 26.75 3.64
CA TYR A 704 -21.71 27.02 4.92
C TYR A 704 -20.23 27.44 4.80
N ALA A 705 -19.82 28.09 3.71
CA ALA A 705 -18.58 28.87 3.73
C ALA A 705 -18.66 29.89 4.89
N GLN A 706 -17.62 29.98 5.71
CA GLN A 706 -17.71 30.73 6.98
C GLN A 706 -17.51 32.24 6.78
N GLY A 707 -17.90 33.04 7.78
CA GLY A 707 -17.54 34.45 7.85
C GLY A 707 -18.01 35.29 6.66
N ILE A 708 -17.07 35.83 5.89
CA ILE A 708 -17.32 36.71 4.73
C ILE A 708 -17.18 35.99 3.39
N TYR A 709 -17.12 34.65 3.42
CA TYR A 709 -16.78 33.88 2.23
C TYR A 709 -18.01 33.35 1.51
N SER A 710 -17.96 33.51 0.19
CA SER A 710 -18.95 33.06 -0.78
C SER A 710 -18.93 31.54 -1.02
N GLY A 711 -20.04 30.99 -1.51
CA GLY A 711 -20.11 29.60 -1.95
C GLY A 711 -19.16 29.32 -3.12
N VAL A 712 -19.35 30.02 -4.23
CA VAL A 712 -18.50 29.95 -5.43
C VAL A 712 -17.91 31.33 -5.73
N ARG A 713 -16.59 31.39 -5.88
CA ARG A 713 -15.86 32.61 -6.21
C ARG A 713 -15.16 32.47 -7.55
N ILE A 714 -15.44 33.37 -8.49
CA ILE A 714 -14.70 33.49 -9.76
C ILE A 714 -13.94 34.81 -9.73
N ARG A 715 -12.59 34.77 -9.81
CA ARG A 715 -11.78 35.99 -9.80
C ARG A 715 -11.68 36.62 -11.18
N ASN A 716 -11.26 37.90 -11.18
CA ASN A 716 -10.93 38.63 -12.39
C ASN A 716 -9.95 37.84 -13.25
N VAL A 717 -10.10 37.94 -14.58
CA VAL A 717 -9.34 37.20 -15.61
C VAL A 717 -9.58 35.68 -15.67
N SER A 718 -10.60 35.19 -14.96
CA SER A 718 -11.13 33.83 -15.12
C SER A 718 -12.53 33.87 -15.69
N TYR A 719 -12.74 33.19 -16.82
CA TYR A 719 -13.96 33.26 -17.62
C TYR A 719 -14.35 31.90 -18.20
N ASN A 720 -15.55 31.85 -18.79
CA ASN A 720 -16.19 30.66 -19.35
C ASN A 720 -16.46 29.57 -18.30
N ASN A 721 -16.63 29.94 -17.02
CA ASN A 721 -16.91 28.99 -15.96
C ASN A 721 -18.42 28.84 -15.76
N ALA A 722 -18.97 27.70 -16.18
CA ALA A 722 -20.38 27.37 -16.00
C ALA A 722 -20.66 27.03 -14.54
N ILE A 723 -21.69 27.66 -13.95
CA ILE A 723 -22.17 27.36 -12.59
C ILE A 723 -23.64 26.96 -12.70
N LEU A 724 -23.91 25.67 -12.88
CA LEU A 724 -25.22 25.20 -13.32
C LEU A 724 -25.86 24.22 -12.33
N GLY A 725 -27.13 24.45 -11.99
CA GLY A 725 -27.97 23.51 -11.24
C GLY A 725 -27.53 23.23 -9.79
N ASN A 726 -26.46 23.86 -9.29
CA ASN A 726 -25.97 23.65 -7.93
C ASN A 726 -26.98 24.09 -6.88
N ARG A 727 -26.98 23.40 -5.75
CA ARG A 727 -27.67 23.79 -4.53
C ARG A 727 -26.70 24.61 -3.68
N ILE A 728 -26.82 25.93 -3.74
CA ILE A 728 -25.91 26.89 -3.07
C ILE A 728 -26.69 27.62 -1.98
N PHE A 729 -26.33 27.44 -0.71
CA PHE A 729 -27.08 28.02 0.41
C PHE A 729 -26.28 28.15 1.72
N GLY A 730 -26.74 29.03 2.62
CA GLY A 730 -26.19 29.20 3.97
C GLY A 730 -24.72 29.64 4.02
N ASN A 731 -24.21 30.31 2.99
CA ASN A 731 -22.84 30.83 2.98
C ASN A 731 -22.76 32.15 3.73
N GLY A 732 -21.56 32.51 4.21
CA GLY A 732 -21.34 33.72 5.00
C GLY A 732 -21.46 35.02 4.18
N ALA A 733 -21.25 34.94 2.87
CA ALA A 733 -21.50 36.00 1.90
C ALA A 733 -22.34 35.44 0.73
N LEU A 734 -22.16 35.98 -0.49
CA LEU A 734 -22.92 35.57 -1.67
C LEU A 734 -22.72 34.07 -1.99
N GLY A 735 -23.72 33.42 -2.55
CA GLY A 735 -23.58 32.07 -3.10
C GLY A 735 -22.69 32.03 -4.35
N ILE A 736 -22.73 33.06 -5.20
CA ILE A 736 -21.82 33.23 -6.34
C ILE A 736 -21.30 34.67 -6.33
N ASP A 737 -19.98 34.86 -6.45
CA ASP A 737 -19.33 36.18 -6.50
C ASP A 737 -18.33 36.25 -7.68
N LEU A 738 -18.46 37.30 -8.52
CA LEU A 738 -17.69 37.48 -9.77
C LEU A 738 -16.62 38.60 -9.75
N GLY A 739 -16.51 39.41 -8.69
CA GLY A 739 -15.30 40.24 -8.49
C GLY A 739 -15.44 41.23 -7.35
N ASN A 740 -14.44 41.46 -6.50
CA ASN A 740 -14.55 42.16 -5.20
C ASN A 740 -15.72 41.71 -4.30
N TYR A 741 -15.63 41.98 -2.99
CA TYR A 741 -16.71 41.58 -2.08
C TYR A 741 -18.01 42.35 -2.39
N GLY A 742 -19.10 41.63 -2.60
CA GLY A 742 -20.45 42.17 -2.80
C GLY A 742 -20.98 42.00 -4.22
N VAL A 743 -22.25 42.37 -4.42
CA VAL A 743 -22.96 42.15 -5.69
C VAL A 743 -22.42 43.07 -6.78
N ASN A 744 -22.11 42.50 -7.94
CA ASN A 744 -21.71 43.25 -9.13
C ASN A 744 -22.89 44.06 -9.69
N ALA A 745 -22.62 45.30 -10.12
CA ALA A 745 -23.62 46.13 -10.78
C ALA A 745 -23.94 45.60 -12.19
N ILE A 746 -25.19 45.77 -12.63
CA ILE A 746 -25.59 45.51 -14.03
C ILE A 746 -24.86 46.49 -14.94
N ILE A 747 -24.09 45.97 -15.90
CA ILE A 747 -23.37 46.76 -16.89
C ILE A 747 -24.21 46.79 -18.18
N PRO A 748 -24.67 47.96 -18.65
CA PRO A 748 -25.48 48.05 -19.87
C PRO A 748 -24.79 47.35 -21.06
N CYS A 749 -25.50 46.43 -21.71
CA CYS A 749 -24.98 45.60 -22.81
C CYS A 749 -23.87 44.60 -22.43
N GLY A 750 -23.66 44.35 -21.14
CA GLY A 750 -22.68 43.41 -20.61
C GLY A 750 -21.25 43.95 -20.56
N SER A 751 -20.32 43.11 -20.10
CA SER A 751 -18.89 43.45 -19.93
C SER A 751 -17.97 42.51 -20.71
N THR A 752 -16.72 42.92 -20.85
CA THR A 752 -15.61 42.15 -21.43
C THR A 752 -14.49 41.91 -20.42
N SER A 753 -14.70 42.24 -19.14
CA SER A 753 -13.72 42.10 -18.06
C SER A 753 -14.38 41.64 -16.76
N GLY A 754 -13.55 41.24 -15.78
CA GLY A 754 -13.99 40.66 -14.51
C GLY A 754 -14.17 39.13 -14.58
N GLY A 755 -14.50 38.52 -13.43
CA GLY A 755 -14.79 37.09 -13.36
C GLY A 755 -16.03 36.75 -14.18
N ASN A 756 -15.97 35.70 -15.01
CA ASN A 756 -17.01 35.37 -16.00
C ASN A 756 -17.46 36.59 -16.83
N LEU A 757 -16.52 37.48 -17.17
CA LEU A 757 -16.78 38.72 -17.90
C LEU A 757 -17.86 39.60 -17.24
N SER A 758 -18.01 39.53 -15.91
CA SER A 758 -19.03 40.20 -15.12
C SER A 758 -20.44 39.99 -15.69
N GLN A 759 -20.78 38.75 -16.05
CA GLN A 759 -22.08 38.42 -16.64
C GLN A 759 -23.23 38.94 -15.78
N ASN A 760 -24.09 39.78 -16.36
CA ASN A 760 -25.24 40.34 -15.67
C ASN A 760 -26.24 39.24 -15.29
N TYR A 761 -26.78 39.31 -14.07
CA TYR A 761 -27.92 38.51 -13.63
C TYR A 761 -29.25 39.06 -14.16
N PRO A 762 -30.30 38.22 -14.25
CA PRO A 762 -31.63 38.69 -14.61
C PRO A 762 -32.24 39.56 -13.49
N VAL A 763 -33.07 40.54 -13.85
CA VAL A 763 -33.87 41.33 -12.89
C VAL A 763 -35.26 40.73 -12.85
N LEU A 764 -35.63 40.14 -11.70
CA LEU A 764 -36.94 39.53 -11.50
C LEU A 764 -37.95 40.59 -11.06
N ALA A 765 -39.13 40.57 -11.67
CA ALA A 765 -40.20 41.52 -11.34
C ALA A 765 -41.28 40.87 -10.47
N GLN A 766 -41.62 39.61 -10.77
CA GLN A 766 -42.69 38.91 -10.07
C GLN A 766 -42.60 37.40 -10.26
N ALA A 767 -42.97 36.66 -9.21
CA ALA A 767 -43.11 35.22 -9.25
C ALA A 767 -44.40 34.77 -8.57
N VAL A 768 -45.02 33.77 -9.16
CA VAL A 768 -46.21 33.09 -8.61
C VAL A 768 -46.02 31.59 -8.68
N SER A 769 -46.51 30.87 -7.67
CA SER A 769 -46.45 29.41 -7.65
C SER A 769 -47.75 28.78 -7.14
N GLY A 770 -48.08 27.64 -7.73
CA GLY A 770 -49.24 26.79 -7.41
C GLY A 770 -48.88 25.35 -7.69
N THR A 771 -49.47 24.75 -8.73
CA THR A 771 -49.02 23.43 -9.25
C THR A 771 -47.79 23.52 -10.14
N ALA A 772 -47.45 24.73 -10.60
CA ALA A 772 -46.30 25.10 -11.42
C ALA A 772 -45.84 26.49 -10.99
N THR A 773 -44.67 26.93 -11.45
CA THR A 773 -44.12 28.25 -11.11
C THR A 773 -44.04 29.11 -12.35
N ALA A 774 -44.50 30.36 -12.26
CA ALA A 774 -44.37 31.35 -13.32
C ALA A 774 -43.60 32.58 -12.82
N ILE A 775 -42.62 33.03 -13.60
CA ILE A 775 -41.68 34.09 -13.20
C ILE A 775 -41.52 35.04 -14.38
N ARG A 776 -41.62 36.35 -14.14
CA ARG A 776 -41.37 37.35 -15.17
C ARG A 776 -40.28 38.32 -14.75
N GLY A 777 -39.57 38.85 -15.75
CA GLY A 777 -38.46 39.74 -15.51
C GLY A 777 -37.88 40.30 -16.79
N MET A 778 -36.69 40.86 -16.66
CA MET A 778 -35.93 41.46 -17.75
C MET A 778 -34.47 41.02 -17.67
N LEU A 779 -33.87 40.80 -18.84
CA LEU A 779 -32.46 40.50 -18.99
C LEU A 779 -31.79 41.63 -19.79
N ASN A 780 -30.68 42.17 -19.29
CA ASN A 780 -29.82 43.10 -20.02
C ASN A 780 -28.43 42.49 -20.15
N CYS A 781 -28.04 42.07 -21.36
CA CYS A 781 -26.74 41.45 -21.65
C CYS A 781 -26.28 41.81 -23.07
N LYS A 782 -25.21 41.19 -23.58
CA LYS A 782 -24.74 41.44 -24.96
C LYS A 782 -25.88 41.19 -25.96
N PRO A 783 -26.03 42.02 -27.00
CA PRO A 783 -27.18 41.97 -27.89
C PRO A 783 -27.17 40.73 -28.80
N ASN A 784 -28.36 40.24 -29.15
CA ASN A 784 -28.58 39.13 -30.09
C ASN A 784 -27.87 37.82 -29.70
N GLN A 785 -27.77 37.54 -28.38
CA GLN A 785 -27.16 36.33 -27.86
C GLN A 785 -28.17 35.53 -27.03
N PRO A 786 -28.14 34.19 -27.09
CA PRO A 786 -28.94 33.34 -26.21
C PRO A 786 -28.30 33.24 -24.82
N TYR A 787 -29.15 33.27 -23.79
CA TYR A 787 -28.79 33.09 -22.39
C TYR A 787 -29.69 32.03 -21.76
N VAL A 788 -29.09 31.12 -21.01
CA VAL A 788 -29.84 30.18 -20.16
C VAL A 788 -30.11 30.86 -18.83
N LEU A 789 -31.39 31.01 -18.47
CA LEU A 789 -31.80 31.49 -17.16
C LEU A 789 -32.18 30.30 -16.28
N GLN A 790 -31.51 30.15 -15.13
CA GLN A 790 -31.85 29.13 -14.14
C GLN A 790 -32.51 29.76 -12.93
N PHE A 791 -33.59 29.16 -12.45
CA PHE A 791 -34.39 29.71 -11.33
C PHE A 791 -34.32 28.79 -10.12
N PHE A 792 -34.22 29.41 -8.95
CA PHE A 792 -34.03 28.71 -7.69
C PHE A 792 -34.98 29.25 -6.64
N ALA A 793 -35.56 28.36 -5.84
CA ALA A 793 -36.31 28.71 -4.65
C ALA A 793 -35.40 28.69 -3.42
N ASN A 794 -35.63 29.63 -2.50
CA ASN A 794 -34.95 29.71 -1.21
C ASN A 794 -35.95 29.82 -0.04
N PRO A 795 -35.60 29.33 1.17
CA PRO A 795 -36.45 29.46 2.36
C PRO A 795 -36.70 30.91 2.75
N ALA A 796 -35.69 31.76 2.58
CA ALA A 796 -35.74 33.19 2.80
C ALA A 796 -34.79 33.89 1.81
N CYS A 797 -34.90 35.22 1.71
CA CYS A 797 -33.85 36.02 1.09
C CYS A 797 -32.56 35.89 1.90
N ASP A 798 -31.43 35.75 1.20
CA ASP A 798 -30.11 35.92 1.77
C ASP A 798 -29.96 37.33 2.39
N PRO A 799 -29.16 37.51 3.48
CA PRO A 799 -28.96 38.81 4.11
C PRO A 799 -28.45 39.92 3.18
N SER A 800 -27.76 39.59 2.09
CA SER A 800 -27.35 40.57 1.07
C SER A 800 -28.50 41.08 0.20
N GLY A 801 -29.66 40.41 0.23
CA GLY A 801 -30.80 40.63 -0.67
C GLY A 801 -30.63 39.99 -2.05
N TYR A 802 -29.49 39.36 -2.31
CA TYR A 802 -29.10 38.69 -3.55
C TYR A 802 -28.46 37.34 -3.18
N GLY A 803 -28.15 36.47 -4.14
CA GLY A 803 -26.98 35.62 -3.90
C GLY A 803 -27.16 34.14 -3.57
N GLU A 804 -28.33 33.53 -3.34
CA GLU A 804 -28.39 32.07 -3.08
C GLU A 804 -29.39 31.32 -3.96
N GLY A 805 -29.23 30.00 -4.06
CA GLY A 805 -30.08 29.13 -4.86
C GLY A 805 -30.10 27.70 -4.32
N GLN A 806 -31.01 27.43 -3.39
CA GLN A 806 -31.04 26.15 -2.68
C GLN A 806 -31.84 25.06 -3.41
N PHE A 807 -32.95 25.40 -4.06
CA PHE A 807 -33.80 24.42 -4.75
C PHE A 807 -33.99 24.79 -6.22
N TYR A 808 -33.47 23.97 -7.13
CA TYR A 808 -33.58 24.21 -8.57
C TYR A 808 -35.02 23.98 -9.09
N LEU A 809 -35.62 25.01 -9.68
CA LEU A 809 -36.99 24.96 -10.21
C LEU A 809 -37.03 24.61 -11.70
N GLY A 810 -36.02 25.01 -12.45
CA GLY A 810 -35.95 24.81 -13.90
C GLY A 810 -35.23 25.95 -14.61
N GLN A 811 -35.33 25.95 -15.94
CA GLN A 811 -34.65 26.92 -16.78
C GLN A 811 -35.43 27.26 -18.05
N ILE A 812 -35.13 28.43 -18.63
CA ILE A 812 -35.54 28.82 -19.99
C ILE A 812 -34.35 29.40 -20.75
N THR A 813 -34.50 29.57 -22.07
CA THR A 813 -33.55 30.33 -22.89
C THR A 813 -34.18 31.66 -23.30
N VAL A 814 -33.43 32.75 -23.09
CA VAL A 814 -33.82 34.12 -23.50
C VAL A 814 -32.79 34.65 -24.49
N VAL A 815 -33.24 35.22 -25.60
CA VAL A 815 -32.36 35.89 -26.57
C VAL A 815 -32.50 37.39 -26.40
N THR A 816 -31.41 38.10 -26.10
CA THR A 816 -31.44 39.57 -25.96
C THR A 816 -31.71 40.26 -27.30
N GLY A 817 -32.45 41.36 -27.30
CA GLY A 817 -32.69 42.16 -28.50
C GLY A 817 -31.47 42.97 -28.93
N ALA A 818 -31.58 43.68 -30.07
CA ALA A 818 -30.55 44.59 -30.57
C ALA A 818 -30.23 45.74 -29.60
N ASN A 819 -31.17 46.10 -28.72
CA ASN A 819 -31.01 47.06 -27.63
C ASN A 819 -30.45 46.42 -26.34
N CYS A 820 -29.83 45.24 -26.45
CA CYS A 820 -29.23 44.47 -25.34
C CYS A 820 -30.22 43.93 -24.31
N THR A 821 -31.52 44.18 -24.48
CA THR A 821 -32.53 43.92 -23.45
C THR A 821 -33.61 43.00 -24.00
N ASN A 822 -34.16 42.13 -23.15
CA ASN A 822 -35.41 41.44 -23.45
C ASN A 822 -36.20 41.17 -22.16
N SER A 823 -37.52 41.30 -22.23
CA SER A 823 -38.42 40.82 -21.18
C SER A 823 -38.66 39.33 -21.36
N PHE A 824 -38.97 38.62 -20.27
CA PHE A 824 -39.27 37.20 -20.33
C PHE A 824 -40.38 36.82 -19.36
N VAL A 825 -41.05 35.72 -19.69
CA VAL A 825 -41.94 34.97 -18.80
C VAL A 825 -41.50 33.52 -18.86
N ALA A 826 -41.05 32.99 -17.72
CA ALA A 826 -40.70 31.59 -17.54
C ALA A 826 -41.89 30.85 -16.94
N HIS A 827 -42.33 29.78 -17.60
CA HIS A 827 -43.29 28.81 -17.06
C HIS A 827 -42.54 27.51 -16.75
N LEU A 828 -42.38 27.21 -15.47
CA LEU A 828 -41.63 26.05 -15.00
C LEU A 828 -42.61 25.01 -14.47
N PRO A 829 -42.46 23.72 -14.84
CA PRO A 829 -43.36 22.66 -14.38
C PRO A 829 -43.21 22.37 -12.88
N THR A 830 -42.11 22.81 -12.26
CA THR A 830 -41.81 22.56 -10.84
C THR A 830 -42.46 23.64 -9.97
N PRO A 831 -43.34 23.28 -9.01
CA PRO A 831 -43.84 24.21 -8.01
C PRO A 831 -42.77 24.55 -6.97
N VAL A 832 -42.92 25.69 -6.30
CA VAL A 832 -42.08 26.04 -5.15
C VAL A 832 -42.44 25.13 -3.98
N PRO A 833 -41.47 24.38 -3.40
CA PRO A 833 -41.78 23.45 -2.31
C PRO A 833 -42.22 24.16 -1.02
N PRO A 834 -42.98 23.48 -0.13
CA PRO A 834 -43.28 24.00 1.19
C PRO A 834 -42.02 24.38 1.97
N GLY A 835 -42.04 25.51 2.67
CA GLY A 835 -40.88 26.05 3.39
C GLY A 835 -39.96 26.94 2.56
N TYR A 836 -40.22 27.08 1.25
CA TYR A 836 -39.55 28.01 0.36
C TYR A 836 -40.46 29.20 0.04
N SER A 837 -39.92 30.42 0.08
CA SER A 837 -40.73 31.65 0.00
C SER A 837 -40.20 32.71 -0.98
N THR A 838 -38.97 32.55 -1.45
CA THR A 838 -38.33 33.52 -2.36
C THR A 838 -37.71 32.83 -3.57
N ILE A 839 -37.57 33.57 -4.66
CA ILE A 839 -36.92 33.11 -5.89
C ILE A 839 -35.76 34.01 -6.28
N THR A 840 -34.68 33.39 -6.73
CA THR A 840 -33.53 34.02 -7.39
C THR A 840 -33.29 33.36 -8.74
N ALA A 841 -32.45 33.97 -9.57
CA ALA A 841 -32.05 33.39 -10.84
C ALA A 841 -30.63 33.77 -11.24
N THR A 842 -30.01 32.93 -12.05
CA THR A 842 -28.74 33.21 -12.74
C THR A 842 -28.96 33.29 -14.25
N ALA A 843 -28.03 33.94 -14.95
CA ALA A 843 -27.94 33.93 -16.41
C ALA A 843 -26.59 33.37 -16.84
N THR A 844 -26.60 32.44 -17.80
CA THR A 844 -25.40 31.85 -18.39
C THR A 844 -25.36 32.11 -19.89
N ASP A 845 -24.27 32.69 -20.39
CA ASP A 845 -24.08 32.92 -21.83
C ASP A 845 -23.67 31.65 -22.59
N SER A 846 -23.63 31.70 -23.92
CA SER A 846 -23.22 30.57 -24.76
C SER A 846 -21.75 30.17 -24.62
N ALA A 847 -20.92 31.03 -24.01
CA ALA A 847 -19.52 30.75 -23.70
C ALA A 847 -19.35 30.24 -22.27
N ASN A 848 -20.45 29.93 -21.56
CA ASN A 848 -20.50 29.43 -20.18
C ASN A 848 -20.21 30.44 -19.08
N ASN A 849 -20.13 31.74 -19.36
CA ASN A 849 -20.04 32.75 -18.31
C ASN A 849 -21.36 32.80 -17.55
N THR A 850 -21.35 32.42 -16.27
CA THR A 850 -22.53 32.45 -15.39
C THR A 850 -22.47 33.65 -14.46
N SER A 851 -23.60 34.36 -14.33
CA SER A 851 -23.78 35.50 -13.41
C SER A 851 -23.77 35.10 -11.94
N GLU A 852 -23.67 36.10 -11.06
CA GLU A 852 -24.16 35.97 -9.68
C GLU A 852 -25.68 35.70 -9.66
N PHE A 853 -26.25 35.40 -8.48
CA PHE A 853 -27.71 35.31 -8.36
C PHE A 853 -28.36 36.71 -8.34
N SER A 854 -29.53 36.81 -8.95
CA SER A 854 -30.38 38.00 -8.93
C SER A 854 -30.80 38.40 -7.52
N ALA A 855 -31.36 39.62 -7.40
CA ALA A 855 -32.15 40.00 -6.24
C ALA A 855 -33.24 38.94 -6.00
N CYS A 856 -33.47 38.61 -4.73
CA CYS A 856 -34.56 37.73 -4.37
C CYS A 856 -35.90 38.46 -4.50
N ILE A 857 -36.94 37.76 -4.95
CA ILE A 857 -38.31 38.25 -4.91
C ILE A 857 -39.21 37.27 -4.16
N PRO A 858 -40.25 37.75 -3.45
CA PRO A 858 -41.22 36.87 -2.82
C PRO A 858 -42.04 36.12 -3.86
N VAL A 859 -42.47 34.91 -3.51
CA VAL A 859 -43.38 34.10 -4.32
C VAL A 859 -44.81 34.33 -3.86
N GLY A 860 -45.66 34.84 -4.75
CA GLY A 860 -47.08 34.99 -4.50
C GLY A 860 -47.89 33.73 -4.85
N PRO A 861 -49.12 33.58 -4.33
CA PRO A 861 -50.03 32.55 -4.81
C PRO A 861 -50.53 32.89 -6.23
N VAL A 862 -50.80 31.85 -7.03
CA VAL A 862 -51.56 32.03 -8.28
C VAL A 862 -52.96 32.54 -7.94
N PRO A 863 -53.43 33.65 -8.54
CA PRO A 863 -54.77 34.15 -8.32
C PRO A 863 -55.83 33.11 -8.66
N THR A 864 -56.84 33.00 -7.80
CA THR A 864 -57.99 32.13 -8.08
C THR A 864 -58.92 32.83 -9.06
N LEU A 865 -59.24 32.19 -10.18
CA LEU A 865 -60.20 32.68 -11.16
C LEU A 865 -61.60 32.15 -10.80
N GLU A 866 -62.52 33.07 -10.51
CA GLU A 866 -63.92 32.79 -10.18
C GLU A 866 -64.82 33.25 -11.34
N ILE A 867 -65.85 32.45 -11.64
CA ILE A 867 -66.84 32.75 -12.68
C ILE A 867 -68.23 32.67 -12.06
N GLU A 868 -68.97 33.77 -12.12
CA GLU A 868 -70.34 33.91 -11.60
C GLU A 868 -71.28 34.31 -12.74
N ALA A 869 -72.42 33.62 -12.86
CA ALA A 869 -73.46 33.99 -13.82
C ALA A 869 -74.35 35.12 -13.23
N LEU A 870 -74.65 36.14 -14.03
CA LEU A 870 -75.49 37.28 -13.63
C LEU A 870 -76.84 37.31 -14.38
N ALA A 871 -77.79 38.12 -13.90
CA ALA A 871 -79.08 38.35 -14.55
C ALA A 871 -78.93 39.16 -15.85
N ASN A 872 -79.66 38.77 -16.92
CA ASN A 872 -79.50 39.21 -18.32
C ASN A 872 -78.11 38.87 -18.90
N PRO A 873 -78.04 38.13 -20.02
CA PRO A 873 -77.02 37.10 -20.27
C PRO A 873 -75.60 37.69 -20.14
N GLN A 874 -75.03 37.62 -18.94
CA GLN A 874 -73.74 38.19 -18.56
C GLN A 874 -73.03 37.23 -17.61
N VAL A 875 -71.70 37.20 -17.70
CA VAL A 875 -70.84 36.54 -16.72
C VAL A 875 -69.96 37.57 -16.05
N ARG A 876 -69.82 37.44 -14.74
CA ARG A 876 -68.78 38.12 -13.98
C ARG A 876 -67.61 37.16 -13.85
N ILE A 877 -66.44 37.64 -14.23
CA ILE A 877 -65.18 36.95 -14.05
C ILE A 877 -64.37 37.77 -13.06
N SER A 878 -63.96 37.16 -11.95
CA SER A 878 -63.17 37.81 -10.92
C SER A 878 -61.92 37.01 -10.58
N TRP A 879 -60.87 37.71 -10.17
CA TRP A 879 -59.68 37.09 -9.61
C TRP A 879 -59.03 37.98 -8.56
N THR A 880 -58.31 37.37 -7.63
CA THR A 880 -57.63 38.11 -6.56
C THR A 880 -56.58 39.06 -7.14
N ASN A 881 -56.60 40.33 -6.71
CA ASN A 881 -55.54 41.30 -7.03
C ASN A 881 -54.30 41.07 -6.12
N THR A 882 -53.92 39.81 -5.93
CA THR A 882 -52.76 39.42 -5.12
C THR A 882 -51.47 39.49 -5.92
N ALA A 883 -51.56 39.67 -7.24
CA ALA A 883 -50.46 39.65 -8.18
C ALA A 883 -50.81 40.46 -9.45
N ALA A 884 -49.95 41.40 -9.85
CA ALA A 884 -49.97 42.00 -11.19
C ALA A 884 -49.54 40.98 -12.27
N GLY A 885 -49.50 41.37 -13.55
CA GLY A 885 -48.96 40.49 -14.61
C GLY A 885 -49.87 39.36 -15.08
N PHE A 886 -51.15 39.39 -14.71
CA PHE A 886 -52.15 38.47 -15.23
C PHE A 886 -53.06 39.16 -16.24
N VAL A 887 -53.25 38.50 -17.38
CA VAL A 887 -54.13 38.94 -18.46
C VAL A 887 -55.24 37.90 -18.62
N LEU A 888 -56.49 38.35 -18.51
CA LEU A 888 -57.64 37.52 -18.79
C LEU A 888 -57.72 37.27 -20.30
N LYS A 889 -57.66 36.00 -20.69
CA LYS A 889 -57.84 35.56 -22.06
C LYS A 889 -59.10 34.74 -22.22
N GLU A 890 -59.65 34.77 -23.42
CA GLU A 890 -60.79 33.97 -23.83
C GLU A 890 -60.52 33.20 -25.12
N THR A 891 -61.24 32.10 -25.32
CA THR A 891 -61.32 31.38 -26.59
C THR A 891 -62.70 30.74 -26.74
N THR A 892 -63.09 30.45 -27.97
CA THR A 892 -64.35 29.76 -28.29
C THR A 892 -64.15 28.27 -28.58
N SER A 893 -62.89 27.78 -28.58
CA SER A 893 -62.58 26.37 -28.81
C SER A 893 -61.37 25.90 -28.00
N LEU A 894 -61.46 24.71 -27.44
CA LEU A 894 -60.33 24.00 -26.81
C LEU A 894 -59.74 22.91 -27.72
N SER A 895 -60.18 22.80 -28.98
CA SER A 895 -59.56 21.90 -29.95
C SER A 895 -58.30 22.55 -30.54
N PRO A 896 -57.16 21.84 -30.60
CA PRO A 896 -55.95 22.38 -31.22
C PRO A 896 -56.14 22.73 -32.72
N PRO A 897 -55.55 23.84 -33.21
CA PRO A 897 -54.82 24.85 -32.44
C PRO A 897 -55.77 25.76 -31.63
N ILE A 898 -55.49 25.89 -30.32
CA ILE A 898 -56.25 26.77 -29.43
C ILE A 898 -55.76 28.20 -29.64
N HIS A 899 -56.66 29.10 -30.01
CA HIS A 899 -56.37 30.52 -30.17
C HIS A 899 -56.95 31.30 -28.99
N TRP A 900 -56.08 31.70 -28.06
CA TRP A 900 -56.43 32.58 -26.95
C TRP A 900 -56.36 34.04 -27.38
N GLN A 901 -57.41 34.80 -27.10
CA GLN A 901 -57.47 36.24 -27.33
C GLN A 901 -57.60 36.96 -25.98
N THR A 902 -56.91 38.09 -25.83
CA THR A 902 -57.05 38.92 -24.62
C THR A 902 -58.45 39.51 -24.56
N VAL A 903 -59.11 39.39 -23.41
CA VAL A 903 -60.38 40.04 -23.14
C VAL A 903 -60.15 41.56 -23.11
N SER A 904 -60.83 42.29 -24.00
CA SER A 904 -60.61 43.73 -24.21
C SER A 904 -61.19 44.61 -23.10
N ASN A 905 -62.07 44.08 -22.26
CA ASN A 905 -62.65 44.79 -21.13
C ASN A 905 -61.61 45.01 -20.03
N THR A 906 -61.36 46.28 -19.69
CA THR A 906 -60.50 46.64 -18.56
C THR A 906 -61.09 46.14 -17.24
N PRO A 907 -60.36 45.34 -16.45
CA PRO A 907 -60.83 44.89 -15.15
C PRO A 907 -60.97 46.06 -14.17
N VAL A 908 -62.04 46.04 -13.36
CA VAL A 908 -62.26 47.03 -12.29
C VAL A 908 -61.90 46.39 -10.96
N LEU A 909 -61.14 47.09 -10.12
CA LEU A 909 -60.83 46.62 -8.77
C LEU A 909 -62.05 46.81 -7.86
N SER A 910 -62.58 45.71 -7.32
CA SER A 910 -63.71 45.70 -6.38
C SER A 910 -63.44 44.69 -5.27
N ASN A 911 -63.51 45.14 -4.01
CA ASN A 911 -63.27 44.30 -2.81
C ASN A 911 -61.96 43.48 -2.85
N GLY A 912 -60.89 44.03 -3.42
CA GLY A 912 -59.59 43.33 -3.53
C GLY A 912 -59.50 42.29 -4.65
N GLN A 913 -60.54 42.15 -5.47
CA GLN A 913 -60.53 41.36 -6.70
C GLN A 913 -60.59 42.26 -7.93
N PHE A 914 -59.88 41.88 -8.99
CA PHE A 914 -60.17 42.41 -10.31
C PHE A 914 -61.43 41.73 -10.84
N VAL A 915 -62.35 42.52 -11.38
CA VAL A 915 -63.65 42.06 -11.86
C VAL A 915 -63.89 42.56 -13.28
N VAL A 916 -64.25 41.65 -14.17
CA VAL A 916 -64.69 41.94 -15.54
C VAL A 916 -66.10 41.38 -15.72
N THR A 917 -67.03 42.20 -16.20
CA THR A 917 -68.37 41.73 -16.57
C THR A 917 -68.48 41.68 -18.09
N LEU A 918 -68.77 40.50 -18.63
CA LEU A 918 -68.84 40.25 -20.07
C LEU A 918 -70.27 39.90 -20.49
N PRO A 919 -70.79 40.51 -21.57
CA PRO A 919 -72.04 40.07 -22.16
C PRO A 919 -71.88 38.69 -22.82
N LEU A 920 -72.90 37.85 -22.68
CA LEU A 920 -73.13 36.60 -23.41
C LEU A 920 -74.12 36.82 -24.59
N ASN A 921 -74.26 38.06 -25.07
CA ASN A 921 -75.40 38.57 -25.86
C ASN A 921 -75.83 37.67 -27.07
N PRO A 922 -77.09 37.22 -27.14
CA PRO A 922 -77.64 36.41 -28.25
C PRO A 922 -77.84 37.15 -29.60
N SER A 923 -77.67 38.48 -29.68
CA SER A 923 -77.90 39.26 -30.91
C SER A 923 -76.68 39.47 -31.82
N ASN A 924 -75.47 39.06 -31.43
CA ASN A 924 -74.26 39.15 -32.26
C ASN A 924 -74.01 37.83 -33.04
N PRO A 925 -74.04 37.80 -34.38
CA PRO A 925 -73.85 36.59 -35.18
C PRO A 925 -72.50 35.88 -34.96
N ALA A 926 -71.44 36.60 -34.57
CA ALA A 926 -70.12 36.04 -34.27
C ALA A 926 -70.05 35.29 -32.92
N LEU A 927 -71.04 35.50 -32.05
CA LEU A 927 -71.12 34.91 -30.70
C LEU A 927 -72.21 33.81 -30.60
N ARG A 928 -72.84 33.43 -31.73
CA ARG A 928 -73.98 32.51 -31.76
C ARG A 928 -73.64 31.02 -31.67
N GLN A 929 -72.38 30.62 -31.72
CA GLN A 929 -72.01 29.21 -31.74
C GLN A 929 -70.71 28.95 -30.97
N GLY A 930 -70.80 28.56 -29.70
CA GLY A 930 -69.69 27.93 -28.98
C GLY A 930 -69.62 28.20 -27.49
N ASN A 931 -69.06 27.24 -26.76
CA ASN A 931 -68.62 27.44 -25.38
C ASN A 931 -67.52 28.51 -25.36
N ARG A 932 -67.61 29.49 -24.44
CA ARG A 932 -66.48 30.39 -24.15
C ARG A 932 -65.67 29.82 -23.01
N PHE A 933 -64.36 29.81 -23.17
CA PHE A 933 -63.41 29.37 -22.16
C PHE A 933 -62.53 30.55 -21.77
N PHE A 934 -62.22 30.65 -20.49
CA PHE A 934 -61.41 31.72 -19.94
C PHE A 934 -60.17 31.15 -19.26
N LEU A 935 -59.06 31.85 -19.40
CA LEU A 935 -57.82 31.54 -18.71
C LEU A 935 -57.21 32.84 -18.21
N LEU A 936 -56.71 32.81 -16.98
CA LEU A 936 -55.86 33.85 -16.47
C LEU A 936 -54.41 33.51 -16.88
N SER A 937 -53.89 34.21 -17.88
CA SER A 937 -52.55 34.01 -18.42
C SER A 937 -51.56 34.91 -17.69
N PHE A 938 -50.43 34.37 -17.23
CA PHE A 938 -49.35 35.17 -16.67
C PHE A 938 -48.46 35.69 -17.82
N GLU A 939 -48.29 37.01 -17.94
CA GLU A 939 -47.59 37.71 -19.05
C GLU A 939 -46.70 38.84 -18.55
#